data_AF-A0A0W0SE53-F1
#
_entry.id   AF-A0A0W0SE53-F1
#
_cell.length_a   1.000
_cell.length_b   1.000
_cell.length_c   1.000
_cell.angle_alpha   90.00
_cell.angle_beta   90.00
_cell.angle_gamma   90.00
#
_symmetry.space_group_name_H-M   'P 1'
#
loop_
_entity.id
_entity.type
_entity.pdbx_description
1 polymer ?
#
loop_
_entity_poly.entity_id
_entity_poly.type
_entity_poly.pdbx_seq_one_letter_code
_entity_poly.pdbx_strand_id
1 'polypeptide(L)'
;IFENGLAHGGLPLALQNHALIKHLNLQEQRECLISADEKYMVLPNPNHEVRLFYGDRYGDKKLTVQKDWTIDGKKHGYELQALTKNHLAYHANEENIPVTSSLPLALTDGTSDYWYATNNSGEGLLVQNNSPVYSIDSKGIITVLDKEGKKTPYQLSQLDKRWHSVIHNFESNNFILAHTSASHTLIKLPRYNLTLEVDTAGTEPALVYPETGERIVEGSSPIHPNVGGLVLSKGDYSRCLVPVARFYATEDDAEQSDFYPVVHDTNGTIAKAELKAAWERQPPAQEPMWQYQGSEKYVSFRLQDGEPVADTVADALYLAYTYLATDQTEKAWAVLEDCNTRLGGLTGDPAELQFLSWICKDMPHILPNSNIDAEDATKSTPPYVACQLKALGLASDFLMQDRKFDLKAPSLEDSANAHYALNQHQGLEKFLKALPGTIYQTFDRYQSMGRHLEHGYQLSNHERKSLLDYYHMSQPKPDRAPRGSLGYEWMNLTIEAIQQERDALLAREKAKTSTPADKKRLEFIDKQLKKLQNVSKKSTKLEEVSIDLSISSSSFIREAHLLPGTVKALESWQDDVFDSKLGTIELTKAVAELSSSMTDDTFITNFPAYLQLARSNKDPELQKRLLTFCKQTLLASRHVPFYNQESNIPLLCNILYRVVSMPGHHYSWGAVKFSQLVSIVSGFEVGENTIGESPKVPPIKVLQAKDIYTKVLATPEQILARKRPEHIPLVATKLEKTSLL
;
A
#
# COMPACT_ATOMS: atom_id res chain seq x y z
N ILE A 1 -52.05 -10.46 26.16
CA ILE A 1 -51.28 -11.63 25.63
C ILE A 1 -51.30 -11.62 24.12
N PHE A 2 -52.46 -11.38 23.48
CA PHE A 2 -52.54 -11.23 22.03
C PHE A 2 -53.08 -9.84 21.64
N GLU A 3 -52.55 -9.28 20.56
CA GLU A 3 -52.99 -8.04 19.90
C GLU A 3 -53.10 -8.32 18.40
N ASN A 4 -54.26 -8.01 17.78
CA ASN A 4 -54.52 -8.28 16.36
C ASN A 4 -54.22 -9.72 15.89
N GLY A 5 -54.37 -10.71 16.78
CA GLY A 5 -54.07 -12.11 16.49
C GLY A 5 -52.60 -12.53 16.63
N LEU A 6 -51.72 -11.61 17.06
CA LEU A 6 -50.30 -11.85 17.30
C LEU A 6 -50.00 -11.88 18.80
N ALA A 7 -49.07 -12.72 19.25
CA ALA A 7 -48.66 -12.78 20.65
C ALA A 7 -47.63 -11.71 20.98
N HIS A 8 -47.72 -11.07 22.14
CA HIS A 8 -46.60 -10.24 22.63
C HIS A 8 -45.41 -11.14 22.99
N GLY A 9 -44.24 -10.83 22.45
CA GLY A 9 -43.01 -11.56 22.65
C GLY A 9 -41.78 -10.67 22.56
N GLY A 10 -40.60 -11.26 22.80
CA GLY A 10 -39.33 -10.57 22.63
C GLY A 10 -38.77 -10.78 21.22
N LEU A 11 -38.11 -9.77 20.65
CA LEU A 11 -37.38 -9.93 19.39
C LEU A 11 -36.26 -10.96 19.59
N PRO A 12 -36.18 -12.07 18.82
CA PRO A 12 -35.16 -13.08 19.01
C PRO A 12 -33.73 -12.52 18.95
N LEU A 13 -32.85 -13.02 19.82
CA LEU A 13 -31.44 -12.60 19.89
C LEU A 13 -30.70 -12.72 18.55
N ALA A 14 -31.07 -13.71 17.72
CA ALA A 14 -30.51 -13.87 16.38
C ALA A 14 -30.85 -12.68 15.46
N LEU A 15 -32.08 -12.16 15.55
CA LEU A 15 -32.51 -10.98 14.80
C LEU A 15 -31.93 -9.69 15.40
N GLN A 16 -31.87 -9.55 16.73
CA GLN A 16 -31.20 -8.41 17.38
C GLN A 16 -29.72 -8.27 16.95
N ASN A 17 -29.06 -9.41 16.73
CA ASN A 17 -27.66 -9.43 16.30
C ASN A 17 -27.45 -9.41 14.78
N HIS A 18 -28.52 -9.52 13.98
CA HIS A 18 -28.45 -9.58 12.53
C HIS A 18 -27.93 -8.26 11.94
N ALA A 19 -27.01 -8.33 10.98
CA ALA A 19 -26.36 -7.15 10.40
C ALA A 19 -27.36 -6.15 9.80
N LEU A 20 -28.33 -6.64 9.03
CA LEU A 20 -29.41 -5.80 8.47
C LEU A 20 -30.25 -5.10 9.56
N ILE A 21 -30.58 -5.77 10.67
CA ILE A 21 -31.38 -5.19 11.76
C ILE A 21 -30.59 -4.07 12.47
N LYS A 22 -29.28 -4.25 12.65
CA LYS A 22 -28.37 -3.21 13.18
C LYS A 22 -28.28 -2.00 12.26
N HIS A 23 -28.09 -2.24 10.96
CA HIS A 23 -28.04 -1.19 9.93
C HIS A 23 -29.31 -0.32 9.92
N LEU A 24 -30.47 -0.95 10.06
CA LEU A 24 -31.76 -0.26 10.11
C LEU A 24 -32.09 0.40 11.48
N ASN A 25 -31.16 0.36 12.44
CA ASN A 25 -31.33 0.85 13.81
C ASN A 25 -32.53 0.21 14.55
N LEU A 26 -32.78 -1.08 14.33
CA LEU A 26 -33.90 -1.83 14.91
C LEU A 26 -33.49 -2.76 16.07
N GLN A 27 -32.20 -2.91 16.34
CA GLN A 27 -31.63 -3.81 17.34
C GLN A 27 -32.06 -3.51 18.79
N GLU A 28 -32.42 -2.26 19.10
CA GLU A 28 -32.82 -1.85 20.44
C GLU A 28 -34.27 -2.20 20.78
N GLN A 29 -35.07 -2.61 19.79
CA GLN A 29 -36.45 -3.03 19.99
C GLN A 29 -36.51 -4.37 20.71
N ARG A 30 -36.94 -4.35 21.99
CA ARG A 30 -37.01 -5.55 22.84
C ARG A 30 -38.33 -6.29 22.73
N GLU A 31 -39.41 -5.57 22.44
CA GLU A 31 -40.77 -6.10 22.38
C GLU A 31 -41.28 -6.14 20.94
N CYS A 32 -42.04 -7.18 20.61
CA CYS A 32 -42.65 -7.34 19.29
C CYS A 32 -43.95 -8.16 19.39
N LEU A 33 -44.78 -8.07 18.36
CA LEU A 33 -45.94 -8.93 18.16
C LEU A 33 -45.57 -10.04 17.19
N ILE A 34 -45.68 -11.31 17.58
CA ILE A 34 -45.19 -12.48 16.83
C ILE A 34 -46.36 -13.38 16.41
N SER A 35 -46.31 -13.91 15.19
CA SER A 35 -47.25 -14.92 14.71
C SER A 35 -47.02 -16.28 15.39
N ALA A 36 -48.04 -17.15 15.39
CA ALA A 36 -47.93 -18.47 16.03
C ALA A 36 -46.84 -19.37 15.43
N ASP A 37 -46.47 -19.15 14.16
CA ASP A 37 -45.40 -19.87 13.46
C ASP A 37 -44.03 -19.16 13.55
N GLU A 38 -43.95 -18.05 14.29
CA GLU A 38 -42.74 -17.22 14.48
C GLU A 38 -42.15 -16.64 13.19
N LYS A 39 -42.89 -16.69 12.08
CA LYS A 39 -42.41 -16.22 10.77
C LYS A 39 -42.73 -14.77 10.45
N TYR A 40 -43.63 -14.17 11.21
CA TYR A 40 -44.06 -12.81 11.02
C TYR A 40 -44.01 -12.08 12.36
N MET A 41 -43.31 -10.94 12.38
CA MET A 41 -43.14 -10.12 13.56
C MET A 41 -43.46 -8.67 13.24
N VAL A 42 -44.15 -7.99 14.15
CA VAL A 42 -44.39 -6.54 14.08
C VAL A 42 -43.65 -5.88 15.24
N LEU A 43 -42.77 -4.94 14.93
CA LEU A 43 -42.09 -4.10 15.90
C LEU A 43 -42.94 -2.85 16.12
N PRO A 44 -43.62 -2.71 17.27
CA PRO A 44 -44.39 -1.53 17.58
C PRO A 44 -43.42 -0.37 17.88
N ASN A 45 -43.39 0.64 17.02
CA ASN A 45 -42.68 1.89 17.28
C ASN A 45 -43.67 3.06 17.13
N PRO A 46 -43.69 4.02 18.09
CA PRO A 46 -44.66 5.11 18.11
C PRO A 46 -44.66 5.98 16.84
N ASN A 47 -43.57 5.99 16.08
CA ASN A 47 -43.44 6.81 14.87
C ASN A 47 -43.64 6.01 13.57
N HIS A 48 -43.27 4.72 13.55
CA HIS A 48 -43.33 3.87 12.35
C HIS A 48 -43.61 2.41 12.73
N GLU A 49 -44.47 1.72 11.99
CA GLU A 49 -44.63 0.28 12.17
C GLU A 49 -43.61 -0.43 11.27
N VAL A 50 -42.86 -1.39 11.83
CA VAL A 50 -41.92 -2.22 11.07
C VAL A 50 -42.38 -3.66 11.16
N ARG A 51 -42.44 -4.34 10.01
CA ARG A 51 -42.88 -5.72 9.86
C ARG A 51 -41.70 -6.54 9.36
N LEU A 52 -41.39 -7.63 10.05
CA LEU A 52 -40.32 -8.57 9.70
C LEU A 52 -40.95 -9.89 9.25
N PHE A 53 -40.55 -10.36 8.08
CA PHE A 53 -40.89 -11.68 7.57
C PHE A 53 -39.62 -12.53 7.63
N TYR A 54 -39.65 -13.58 8.43
CA TYR A 54 -38.49 -14.37 8.77
C TYR A 54 -38.82 -15.85 8.62
N GLY A 55 -38.03 -16.62 7.88
CA GLY A 55 -38.35 -18.03 7.68
C GLY A 55 -37.18 -18.91 7.30
N ASP A 56 -37.23 -20.15 7.76
CA ASP A 56 -36.31 -21.23 7.36
C ASP A 56 -36.87 -21.94 6.13
N ARG A 57 -36.16 -21.85 4.99
CA ARG A 57 -36.28 -22.82 3.90
C ARG A 57 -34.89 -23.37 3.67
N TYR A 58 -34.68 -24.64 4.02
CA TYR A 58 -33.43 -25.38 3.80
C TYR A 58 -32.21 -24.97 4.64
N GLY A 59 -32.42 -24.41 5.84
CA GLY A 59 -31.34 -24.11 6.78
C GLY A 59 -30.80 -22.68 6.71
N ASP A 60 -31.16 -21.92 5.67
CA ASP A 60 -30.84 -20.50 5.55
C ASP A 60 -32.04 -19.63 5.94
N LYS A 61 -31.78 -18.72 6.88
CA LYS A 61 -32.74 -17.79 7.46
C LYS A 61 -32.94 -16.61 6.51
N LYS A 62 -34.09 -16.55 5.85
CA LYS A 62 -34.45 -15.41 4.99
C LYS A 62 -35.14 -14.34 5.81
N LEU A 63 -34.72 -13.09 5.68
CA LEU A 63 -35.30 -11.94 6.34
C LEU A 63 -35.71 -10.89 5.30
N THR A 64 -37.00 -10.56 5.29
CA THR A 64 -37.56 -9.43 4.54
C THR A 64 -38.11 -8.39 5.51
N VAL A 65 -37.86 -7.12 5.24
CA VAL A 65 -38.24 -6.01 6.11
C VAL A 65 -39.21 -5.09 5.38
N GLN A 66 -40.36 -4.83 5.99
CA GLN A 66 -41.29 -3.80 5.54
C GLN A 66 -41.39 -2.70 6.60
N LYS A 67 -41.48 -1.45 6.16
CA LYS A 67 -41.57 -0.28 7.04
C LYS A 67 -42.52 0.74 6.43
N ASP A 68 -43.28 1.39 7.29
CA ASP A 68 -44.10 2.51 6.88
C ASP A 68 -43.30 3.82 6.93
N TRP A 69 -43.21 4.52 5.81
CA TRP A 69 -42.57 5.83 5.67
C TRP A 69 -43.62 6.93 5.46
N THR A 70 -43.36 8.12 6.00
CA THR A 70 -44.21 9.30 5.83
C THR A 70 -43.61 10.20 4.76
N ILE A 71 -44.30 10.37 3.64
CA ILE A 71 -43.88 11.21 2.51
C ILE A 71 -45.02 12.18 2.18
N ASP A 72 -44.73 13.47 2.04
CA ASP A 72 -45.75 14.52 1.84
C ASP A 72 -46.87 14.48 2.90
N GLY A 73 -46.53 14.11 4.14
CA GLY A 73 -47.49 13.96 5.25
C GLY A 73 -48.39 12.72 5.15
N LYS A 74 -48.19 11.84 4.17
CA LYS A 74 -48.93 10.59 4.01
C LYS A 74 -48.07 9.39 4.37
N LYS A 75 -48.64 8.47 5.15
CA LYS A 75 -47.96 7.23 5.56
C LYS A 75 -48.22 6.13 4.53
N HIS A 76 -47.16 5.54 3.99
CA HIS A 76 -47.20 4.47 2.99
C HIS A 76 -46.26 3.33 3.41
N GLY A 77 -46.64 2.09 3.10
CA GLY A 77 -45.84 0.90 3.38
C GLY A 77 -44.86 0.59 2.25
N TYR A 78 -43.62 0.28 2.61
CA TYR A 78 -42.57 -0.10 1.66
C TYR A 78 -41.84 -1.36 2.14
N GLU A 79 -41.32 -2.12 1.19
CA GLU A 79 -40.47 -3.29 1.39
C GLU A 79 -39.03 -2.99 0.98
N LEU A 80 -38.06 -3.39 1.81
CA LEU A 80 -36.66 -3.19 1.52
C LEU A 80 -36.20 -4.14 0.39
N GLN A 81 -35.63 -3.57 -0.65
CA GLN A 81 -35.03 -4.28 -1.77
C GLN A 81 -33.54 -3.97 -1.89
N ALA A 82 -32.78 -4.93 -2.40
CA ALA A 82 -31.35 -4.76 -2.60
C ALA A 82 -31.08 -3.87 -3.83
N LEU A 83 -30.21 -2.86 -3.71
CA LEU A 83 -29.71 -2.10 -4.86
C LEU A 83 -28.64 -2.89 -5.64
N THR A 84 -27.76 -3.58 -4.92
CA THR A 84 -26.70 -4.42 -5.49
C THR A 84 -26.55 -5.72 -4.69
N LYS A 85 -25.79 -6.67 -5.23
CA LYS A 85 -25.49 -7.94 -4.54
C LYS A 85 -24.69 -7.78 -3.25
N ASN A 86 -24.04 -6.63 -3.04
CA ASN A 86 -23.21 -6.38 -1.86
C ASN A 86 -24.01 -5.74 -0.71
N HIS A 87 -25.28 -5.35 -0.95
CA HIS A 87 -26.12 -4.76 0.09
C HIS A 87 -26.62 -5.80 1.09
N LEU A 88 -26.76 -5.40 2.35
CA LEU A 88 -27.25 -6.25 3.44
C LEU A 88 -28.63 -6.86 3.16
N ALA A 89 -29.48 -6.17 2.39
CA ALA A 89 -30.78 -6.69 1.98
C ALA A 89 -30.69 -7.93 1.08
N TYR A 90 -29.65 -8.02 0.23
CA TYR A 90 -29.41 -9.19 -0.62
C TYR A 90 -28.93 -10.39 0.22
N HIS A 91 -27.98 -10.16 1.14
CA HIS A 91 -27.48 -11.21 2.03
C HIS A 91 -28.54 -11.69 3.04
N ALA A 92 -29.47 -10.82 3.43
CA ALA A 92 -30.60 -11.20 4.27
C ALA A 92 -31.64 -12.05 3.53
N ASN A 93 -31.74 -11.90 2.21
CA ASN A 93 -32.65 -12.68 1.36
C ASN A 93 -32.13 -12.74 -0.08
N GLU A 94 -31.41 -13.81 -0.44
CA GLU A 94 -30.78 -13.94 -1.77
C GLU A 94 -31.80 -14.09 -2.92
N GLU A 95 -33.09 -14.32 -2.63
CA GLU A 95 -34.16 -14.26 -3.64
C GLU A 95 -34.51 -12.82 -4.05
N ASN A 96 -34.04 -11.84 -3.29
CA ASN A 96 -34.19 -10.43 -3.61
C ASN A 96 -33.33 -10.10 -4.85
N ILE A 97 -33.99 -9.92 -6.00
CA ILE A 97 -33.31 -9.55 -7.24
C ILE A 97 -32.83 -8.11 -7.08
N PRO A 98 -31.51 -7.84 -7.16
CA PRO A 98 -31.03 -6.48 -7.05
C PRO A 98 -31.67 -5.58 -8.10
N VAL A 99 -32.14 -4.43 -7.66
CA VAL A 99 -32.68 -3.41 -8.57
C VAL A 99 -31.50 -2.87 -9.38
N THR A 100 -31.40 -3.31 -10.64
CA THR A 100 -30.38 -2.81 -11.57
C THR A 100 -30.56 -1.31 -11.72
N SER A 101 -29.77 -0.55 -10.97
CA SER A 101 -29.92 0.89 -10.84
C SER A 101 -28.89 1.56 -11.74
N SER A 102 -29.35 2.38 -12.68
CA SER A 102 -28.53 3.34 -13.44
C SER A 102 -28.11 4.54 -12.58
N LEU A 103 -28.13 4.37 -11.25
CA LEU A 103 -27.87 5.42 -10.29
C LEU A 103 -26.35 5.65 -10.16
N PRO A 104 -25.92 6.89 -9.87
CA PRO A 104 -24.54 7.16 -9.47
C PRO A 104 -24.12 6.32 -8.26
N LEU A 105 -22.84 5.96 -8.19
CA LEU A 105 -22.28 5.13 -7.10
C LEU A 105 -22.51 5.74 -5.72
N ALA A 106 -22.57 7.07 -5.62
CA ALA A 106 -22.89 7.78 -4.39
C ALA A 106 -24.32 7.54 -3.86
N LEU A 107 -25.21 6.96 -4.68
CA LEU A 107 -26.59 6.58 -4.30
C LEU A 107 -26.79 5.06 -4.24
N THR A 108 -25.73 4.27 -4.45
CA THR A 108 -25.73 2.80 -4.37
C THR A 108 -24.66 2.29 -3.40
N ASP A 109 -24.27 3.15 -2.46
CA ASP A 109 -23.24 2.88 -1.46
C ASP A 109 -23.83 2.26 -0.20
N GLY A 110 -23.00 1.87 0.77
CA GLY A 110 -23.43 1.17 1.98
C GLY A 110 -24.31 2.00 2.91
N THR A 111 -24.51 3.29 2.63
CA THR A 111 -25.42 4.16 3.38
C THR A 111 -26.83 4.18 2.79
N SER A 112 -27.00 3.67 1.56
CA SER A 112 -28.18 3.83 0.75
C SER A 112 -29.03 2.55 0.73
N ASP A 113 -30.32 2.68 1.00
CA ASP A 113 -31.31 1.61 0.99
C ASP A 113 -32.44 1.95 0.02
N TYR A 114 -32.90 0.96 -0.75
CA TYR A 114 -34.04 1.11 -1.64
C TYR A 114 -35.29 0.45 -1.06
N TRP A 115 -36.36 1.22 -0.94
CA TRP A 115 -37.63 0.79 -0.37
C TRP A 115 -38.69 0.84 -1.45
N TYR A 116 -39.20 -0.32 -1.88
CA TYR A 116 -40.21 -0.46 -2.93
C TYR A 116 -41.63 -0.48 -2.34
N ALA A 117 -42.58 0.23 -2.95
CA ALA A 117 -43.93 0.33 -2.41
C ALA A 117 -44.67 -1.02 -2.41
N THR A 118 -45.24 -1.41 -1.27
CA THR A 118 -45.88 -2.75 -1.11
C THR A 118 -47.19 -2.90 -1.88
N ASN A 119 -47.78 -1.81 -2.35
CA ASN A 119 -48.98 -1.80 -3.19
C ASN A 119 -48.69 -2.09 -4.66
N ASN A 120 -47.44 -2.38 -5.03
CA ASN A 120 -46.98 -2.62 -6.41
C ASN A 120 -47.31 -1.46 -7.37
N SER A 121 -47.34 -0.21 -6.88
CA SER A 121 -47.57 0.98 -7.71
C SER A 121 -46.42 1.29 -8.67
N GLY A 122 -45.27 0.61 -8.53
CA GLY A 122 -44.03 0.95 -9.21
C GLY A 122 -43.29 2.13 -8.56
N GLU A 123 -43.75 2.61 -7.41
CA GLU A 123 -43.12 3.69 -6.65
C GLU A 123 -42.04 3.14 -5.70
N GLY A 124 -41.06 3.97 -5.38
CA GLY A 124 -39.98 3.62 -4.46
C GLY A 124 -39.41 4.81 -3.69
N LEU A 125 -38.56 4.53 -2.72
CA LEU A 125 -37.82 5.52 -1.94
C LEU A 125 -36.35 5.13 -1.88
N LEU A 126 -35.47 6.12 -2.04
CA LEU A 126 -34.07 5.98 -1.64
C LEU A 126 -33.90 6.63 -0.27
N VAL A 127 -33.40 5.84 0.67
CA VAL A 127 -33.19 6.22 2.06
C VAL A 127 -31.68 6.18 2.31
N GLN A 128 -31.10 7.25 2.82
CA GLN A 128 -29.69 7.28 3.20
C GLN A 128 -29.58 7.46 4.70
N ASN A 129 -28.79 6.61 5.37
CA ASN A 129 -28.63 6.62 6.83
C ASN A 129 -29.98 6.67 7.58
N ASN A 130 -30.91 5.80 7.18
CA ASN A 130 -32.27 5.72 7.72
C ASN A 130 -33.14 7.00 7.57
N SER A 131 -32.78 7.92 6.68
CA SER A 131 -33.58 9.11 6.33
C SER A 131 -33.95 9.13 4.84
N PRO A 132 -35.22 9.34 4.45
CA PRO A 132 -35.62 9.36 3.05
C PRO A 132 -35.05 10.58 2.34
N VAL A 133 -34.35 10.38 1.23
CA VAL A 133 -33.67 11.45 0.46
C VAL A 133 -34.30 11.63 -0.92
N TYR A 134 -34.80 10.56 -1.53
CA TYR A 134 -35.49 10.63 -2.81
C TYR A 134 -36.77 9.81 -2.82
N SER A 135 -37.76 10.32 -3.56
CA SER A 135 -38.94 9.57 -3.96
C SER A 135 -38.90 9.25 -5.44
N ILE A 136 -39.30 8.04 -5.80
CA ILE A 136 -39.29 7.51 -7.15
C ILE A 136 -40.74 7.22 -7.51
N ASP A 137 -41.24 7.87 -8.55
CA ASP A 137 -42.60 7.63 -9.03
C ASP A 137 -42.68 6.41 -9.95
N SER A 138 -43.90 6.03 -10.35
CA SER A 138 -44.16 4.90 -11.25
C SER A 138 -43.56 5.03 -12.66
N LYS A 139 -43.08 6.23 -13.04
CA LYS A 139 -42.38 6.50 -14.30
C LYS A 139 -40.85 6.48 -14.12
N GLY A 140 -40.36 6.25 -12.90
CA GLY A 140 -38.94 6.28 -12.56
C GLY A 140 -38.38 7.70 -12.38
N ILE A 141 -39.22 8.73 -12.25
CA ILE A 141 -38.75 10.10 -11.97
C ILE A 141 -38.33 10.16 -10.51
N ILE A 142 -37.08 10.56 -10.28
CA ILE A 142 -36.45 10.62 -8.96
C ILE A 142 -36.52 12.06 -8.45
N THR A 143 -37.39 12.32 -7.48
CA THR A 143 -37.61 13.64 -6.87
C THR A 143 -36.91 13.73 -5.51
N VAL A 144 -36.17 14.81 -5.28
CA VAL A 144 -35.46 15.08 -4.02
C VAL A 144 -36.47 15.40 -2.90
N LEU A 145 -36.24 14.85 -1.71
CA LEU A 145 -37.01 15.11 -0.50
C LEU A 145 -36.27 16.08 0.43
N ASP A 146 -37.02 16.90 1.17
CA ASP A 146 -36.49 17.68 2.29
C ASP A 146 -36.31 16.83 3.55
N LYS A 147 -35.81 17.44 4.63
CA LYS A 147 -35.55 16.75 5.90
C LYS A 147 -36.84 16.24 6.57
N GLU A 148 -37.99 16.82 6.23
CA GLU A 148 -39.31 16.46 6.70
C GLU A 148 -39.99 15.40 5.82
N GLY A 149 -39.33 14.93 4.76
CA GLY A 149 -39.85 13.93 3.83
C GLY A 149 -40.87 14.48 2.82
N LYS A 150 -40.87 15.79 2.56
CA LYS A 150 -41.71 16.41 1.53
C LYS A 150 -40.95 16.55 0.22
N LYS A 151 -41.67 16.41 -0.89
CA LYS A 151 -41.11 16.58 -2.23
C LYS A 151 -40.71 18.03 -2.47
N THR A 152 -39.46 18.21 -2.89
CA THR A 152 -38.91 19.50 -3.33
C THR A 152 -39.13 19.68 -4.85
N PRO A 153 -38.92 20.89 -5.41
CA PRO A 153 -38.99 21.08 -6.86
C PRO A 153 -37.80 20.47 -7.63
N TYR A 154 -36.82 19.87 -6.93
CA TYR A 154 -35.61 19.32 -7.55
C TYR A 154 -35.79 17.84 -7.89
N GLN A 155 -35.32 17.48 -9.09
CA GLN A 155 -35.26 16.11 -9.58
C GLN A 155 -33.81 15.71 -9.84
N LEU A 156 -33.48 14.45 -9.59
CA LEU A 156 -32.20 13.90 -10.03
C LEU A 156 -32.24 13.75 -11.56
N SER A 157 -31.25 14.32 -12.22
CA SER A 157 -31.17 14.40 -13.68
C SER A 157 -29.75 14.14 -14.16
N GLN A 158 -29.59 13.92 -15.46
CA GLN A 158 -28.27 13.90 -16.06
C GLN A 158 -27.70 15.31 -16.11
N LEU A 159 -26.41 15.42 -15.77
CA LEU A 159 -25.71 16.70 -15.86
C LEU A 159 -25.59 17.16 -17.32
N ASP A 160 -25.84 18.45 -17.56
CA ASP A 160 -25.65 19.05 -18.88
C ASP A 160 -24.19 18.86 -19.35
N LYS A 161 -24.01 18.51 -20.63
CA LYS A 161 -22.69 18.27 -21.24
C LYS A 161 -21.73 19.45 -21.10
N ARG A 162 -22.23 20.68 -21.01
CA ARG A 162 -21.41 21.88 -20.78
C ARG A 162 -20.70 21.83 -19.43
N TRP A 163 -21.42 21.47 -18.38
CA TRP A 163 -20.87 21.42 -17.02
C TRP A 163 -20.08 20.16 -16.75
N HIS A 164 -20.42 19.10 -17.47
CA HIS A 164 -19.69 17.84 -17.48
C HIS A 164 -18.20 18.05 -17.81
N SER A 165 -17.86 18.77 -18.90
CA SER A 165 -16.47 19.03 -19.27
C SER A 165 -15.69 19.86 -18.23
N VAL A 166 -16.36 20.67 -17.41
CA VAL A 166 -15.71 21.48 -16.38
C VAL A 166 -15.42 20.66 -15.12
N ILE A 167 -16.35 19.79 -14.73
CA ILE A 167 -16.30 19.08 -13.45
C ILE A 167 -15.59 17.73 -13.57
N HIS A 168 -15.61 17.08 -14.74
CA HIS A 168 -15.05 15.73 -14.90
C HIS A 168 -13.55 15.62 -14.56
N ASN A 169 -12.81 16.72 -14.70
CA ASN A 169 -11.40 16.78 -14.33
C ASN A 169 -11.22 16.70 -12.80
N PHE A 170 -12.19 17.15 -12.01
CA PHE A 170 -12.14 17.13 -10.55
C PHE A 170 -12.81 15.88 -9.94
N GLU A 171 -13.92 15.43 -10.52
CA GLU A 171 -14.71 14.28 -10.05
C GLU A 171 -15.08 13.33 -11.20
N SER A 172 -15.12 12.04 -10.91
CA SER A 172 -15.74 11.06 -11.79
C SER A 172 -17.24 11.29 -11.90
N ASN A 173 -17.78 11.11 -13.10
CA ASN A 173 -19.21 11.16 -13.37
C ASN A 173 -20.02 10.15 -12.56
N ASN A 174 -19.39 9.06 -12.12
CA ASN A 174 -20.02 8.04 -11.29
C ASN A 174 -20.39 8.56 -9.89
N PHE A 175 -19.84 9.69 -9.46
CA PHE A 175 -20.10 10.27 -8.13
C PHE A 175 -20.85 11.59 -8.17
N ILE A 176 -21.04 12.21 -9.35
CA ILE A 176 -21.70 13.51 -9.48
C ILE A 176 -23.22 13.36 -9.40
N LEU A 177 -23.87 14.22 -8.61
CA LEU A 177 -25.32 14.31 -8.52
C LEU A 177 -25.80 15.66 -9.06
N ALA A 178 -26.63 15.66 -10.10
CA ALA A 178 -27.25 16.88 -10.64
C ALA A 178 -28.73 16.96 -10.26
N HIS A 179 -29.08 17.95 -9.44
CA HIS A 179 -30.43 18.25 -8.98
C HIS A 179 -30.98 19.43 -9.76
N THR A 180 -31.91 19.19 -10.68
CA THR A 180 -32.51 20.22 -11.54
C THR A 180 -33.94 20.52 -11.13
N SER A 181 -34.31 21.79 -11.19
CA SER A 181 -35.69 22.28 -11.11
C SER A 181 -35.98 23.12 -12.36
N ALA A 182 -37.19 23.69 -12.46
CA ALA A 182 -37.56 24.53 -13.60
C ALA A 182 -36.69 25.80 -13.77
N SER A 183 -35.99 26.25 -12.73
CA SER A 183 -35.22 27.51 -12.74
C SER A 183 -33.82 27.41 -12.13
N HIS A 184 -33.51 26.34 -11.41
CA HIS A 184 -32.25 26.20 -10.67
C HIS A 184 -31.65 24.81 -10.88
N THR A 185 -30.33 24.73 -10.95
CA THR A 185 -29.57 23.48 -11.00
C THR A 185 -28.49 23.49 -9.93
N LEU A 186 -28.52 22.48 -9.06
CA LEU A 186 -27.50 22.23 -8.04
C LEU A 186 -26.72 20.99 -8.43
N ILE A 187 -25.39 21.06 -8.33
CA ILE A 187 -24.50 19.95 -8.61
C ILE A 187 -23.77 19.61 -7.32
N LYS A 188 -23.95 18.38 -6.82
CA LYS A 188 -23.29 17.91 -5.60
C LYS A 188 -22.17 16.96 -5.96
N LEU A 189 -21.05 17.11 -5.26
CA LEU A 189 -19.89 16.23 -5.28
C LEU A 189 -19.78 15.60 -3.87
N PRO A 190 -20.49 14.48 -3.61
CA PRO A 190 -20.69 13.94 -2.27
C PRO A 190 -19.38 13.58 -1.55
N ARG A 191 -18.40 13.06 -2.29
CA ARG A 191 -17.09 12.67 -1.74
C ARG A 191 -16.33 13.82 -1.09
N TYR A 192 -16.50 15.02 -1.62
CA TYR A 192 -15.81 16.22 -1.17
C TYR A 192 -16.71 17.14 -0.32
N ASN A 193 -17.97 16.76 -0.07
CA ASN A 193 -19.00 17.61 0.53
C ASN A 193 -19.17 18.97 -0.19
N LEU A 194 -18.92 19.02 -1.51
CA LEU A 194 -19.02 20.25 -2.29
C LEU A 194 -20.38 20.35 -3.00
N THR A 195 -20.93 21.55 -3.04
CA THR A 195 -22.14 21.87 -3.82
C THR A 195 -21.84 23.07 -4.70
N LEU A 196 -22.20 22.98 -5.97
CA LEU A 196 -22.11 24.03 -6.97
C LEU A 196 -23.52 24.39 -7.45
N GLU A 197 -23.70 25.61 -7.92
CA GLU A 197 -24.97 26.09 -8.47
C GLU A 197 -24.76 26.66 -9.87
N VAL A 198 -25.74 26.46 -10.75
CA VAL A 198 -25.76 27.11 -12.07
C VAL A 198 -26.48 28.46 -11.93
N ASP A 199 -25.72 29.54 -11.93
CA ASP A 199 -26.24 30.91 -11.98
C ASP A 199 -26.68 31.23 -13.42
N THR A 200 -27.98 31.50 -13.59
CA THR A 200 -28.58 31.88 -14.88
C THR A 200 -28.99 33.35 -14.95
N ALA A 201 -28.67 34.15 -13.93
CA ALA A 201 -29.05 35.56 -13.86
C ALA A 201 -28.20 36.46 -14.80
N GLY A 202 -27.03 35.99 -15.23
CA GLY A 202 -26.16 36.66 -16.18
C GLY A 202 -26.53 36.45 -17.66
N THR A 203 -25.83 37.15 -18.56
CA THR A 203 -25.95 36.96 -20.02
C THR A 203 -25.50 35.57 -20.47
N GLU A 204 -24.60 34.94 -19.73
CA GLU A 204 -24.17 33.56 -19.92
C GLU A 204 -24.31 32.80 -18.60
N PRO A 205 -24.89 31.59 -18.60
CA PRO A 205 -24.92 30.74 -17.42
C PRO A 205 -23.50 30.47 -16.91
N ALA A 206 -23.30 30.46 -15.60
CA ALA A 206 -22.00 30.17 -14.99
C ALA A 206 -22.16 29.23 -13.80
N LEU A 207 -21.14 28.41 -13.54
CA LEU A 207 -21.05 27.64 -12.31
C LEU A 207 -20.53 28.53 -11.18
N VAL A 208 -21.23 28.54 -10.05
CA VAL A 208 -20.85 29.30 -8.86
C VAL A 208 -20.73 28.39 -7.65
N TYR A 209 -19.79 28.72 -6.76
CA TYR A 209 -19.72 28.13 -5.43
C TYR A 209 -20.59 28.96 -4.47
N PRO A 210 -21.78 28.47 -4.09
CA PRO A 210 -22.82 29.27 -3.44
C PRO A 210 -22.39 29.84 -2.09
N GLU A 211 -21.50 29.15 -1.36
CA GLU A 211 -21.04 29.61 -0.03
C GLU A 211 -20.22 30.90 -0.09
N THR A 212 -19.54 31.16 -1.20
CA THR A 212 -18.62 32.30 -1.37
C THR A 212 -19.03 33.24 -2.49
N GLY A 213 -19.90 32.79 -3.40
CA GLY A 213 -20.26 33.48 -4.64
C GLY A 213 -19.12 33.54 -5.66
N GLU A 214 -18.10 32.70 -5.52
CA GLU A 214 -17.02 32.58 -6.50
C GLU A 214 -17.50 31.87 -7.77
N ARG A 215 -17.05 32.34 -8.94
CA ARG A 215 -17.36 31.71 -10.23
C ARG A 215 -16.28 30.70 -10.59
N ILE A 216 -16.70 29.54 -11.09
CA ILE A 216 -15.78 28.56 -11.66
C ILE A 216 -15.36 29.03 -13.05
N VAL A 217 -14.06 29.09 -13.28
CA VAL A 217 -13.45 29.45 -14.56
C VAL A 217 -13.17 28.18 -15.34
N GLU A 218 -13.65 28.12 -16.59
CA GLU A 218 -13.32 27.04 -17.49
C GLU A 218 -11.86 27.18 -17.95
N GLY A 219 -11.06 26.14 -17.73
CA GLY A 219 -9.65 26.14 -18.09
C GLY A 219 -8.93 24.88 -17.61
N SER A 220 -7.70 24.67 -18.09
CA SER A 220 -6.80 23.66 -17.56
C SER A 220 -6.39 24.04 -16.12
N SER A 221 -6.05 23.04 -15.32
CA SER A 221 -5.50 23.29 -13.98
C SER A 221 -4.23 24.15 -14.06
N PRO A 222 -4.07 25.13 -13.17
CA PRO A 222 -2.89 26.00 -13.11
C PRO A 222 -1.61 25.25 -12.70
N ILE A 223 -1.72 24.03 -12.16
CA ILE A 223 -0.56 23.19 -11.85
C ILE A 223 -0.05 22.51 -13.11
N HIS A 224 -0.93 21.78 -13.80
CA HIS A 224 -0.66 21.01 -15.01
C HIS A 224 -2.00 20.48 -15.58
N PRO A 225 -2.18 20.33 -16.91
CA PRO A 225 -3.40 19.77 -17.50
C PRO A 225 -3.88 18.43 -16.90
N ASN A 226 -2.96 17.48 -16.68
CA ASN A 226 -3.24 16.19 -16.03
C ASN A 226 -3.65 16.25 -14.55
N VAL A 227 -3.59 17.41 -13.91
CA VAL A 227 -3.97 17.55 -12.51
C VAL A 227 -5.42 17.99 -12.45
N GLY A 228 -6.28 17.08 -12.01
CA GLY A 228 -7.66 17.42 -11.69
C GLY A 228 -7.80 18.65 -10.81
N GLY A 229 -8.70 19.57 -11.14
CA GLY A 229 -8.87 20.80 -10.37
C GLY A 229 -10.05 21.65 -10.81
N LEU A 230 -10.52 22.52 -9.92
CA LEU A 230 -11.51 23.56 -10.19
C LEU A 230 -10.90 24.93 -9.85
N VAL A 231 -10.92 25.86 -10.80
CA VAL A 231 -10.45 27.24 -10.57
C VAL A 231 -11.64 28.12 -10.20
N LEU A 232 -11.59 28.74 -9.03
CA LEU A 232 -12.62 29.65 -8.52
C LEU A 232 -12.08 31.09 -8.55
N SER A 233 -12.91 32.03 -8.98
CA SER A 233 -12.55 33.44 -9.13
C SER A 233 -13.63 34.37 -8.58
N LYS A 234 -13.19 35.47 -7.95
CA LYS A 234 -14.04 36.58 -7.51
C LYS A 234 -13.25 37.88 -7.51
N GLY A 235 -13.46 38.71 -8.54
CA GLY A 235 -12.65 39.93 -8.75
C GLY A 235 -11.19 39.54 -9.02
N ASP A 236 -10.25 40.17 -8.31
CA ASP A 236 -8.81 39.89 -8.44
C ASP A 236 -8.35 38.66 -7.63
N TYR A 237 -9.25 38.06 -6.84
CA TYR A 237 -8.94 36.87 -6.07
C TYR A 237 -9.25 35.60 -6.87
N SER A 238 -8.28 34.70 -6.95
CA SER A 238 -8.47 33.37 -7.52
C SER A 238 -7.80 32.29 -6.67
N ARG A 239 -8.40 31.10 -6.67
CA ARG A 239 -7.91 29.92 -5.98
C ARG A 239 -8.23 28.66 -6.78
N CYS A 240 -7.44 27.62 -6.61
CA CYS A 240 -7.63 26.33 -7.25
C CYS A 240 -7.95 25.27 -6.19
N LEU A 241 -9.06 24.55 -6.36
CA LEU A 241 -9.38 23.35 -5.58
C LEU A 241 -8.81 22.14 -6.30
N VAL A 242 -8.02 21.34 -5.61
CA VAL A 242 -7.38 20.14 -6.14
C VAL A 242 -7.79 18.95 -5.27
N PRO A 243 -8.35 17.86 -5.84
CA PRO A 243 -8.70 16.68 -5.06
C PRO A 243 -7.41 16.03 -4.55
N VAL A 244 -7.37 15.62 -3.27
CA VAL A 244 -6.21 14.93 -2.70
C VAL A 244 -6.23 13.47 -3.14
N ALA A 245 -5.63 13.20 -4.29
CA ALA A 245 -5.51 11.85 -4.82
C ALA A 245 -4.08 11.56 -5.31
N ARG A 246 -3.81 10.26 -5.47
CA ARG A 246 -2.54 9.76 -6.02
C ARG A 246 -2.60 9.70 -7.54
N PHE A 247 -1.44 9.67 -8.17
CA PHE A 247 -1.29 9.36 -9.59
C PHE A 247 -0.95 7.88 -9.76
N TYR A 248 -1.54 7.22 -10.75
CA TYR A 248 -1.16 5.87 -11.13
C TYR A 248 -0.75 5.79 -12.60
N ALA A 249 0.17 4.86 -12.87
CA ALA A 249 0.63 4.55 -14.22
C ALA A 249 -0.45 3.79 -14.99
N THR A 250 -0.83 4.29 -16.17
CA THR A 250 -1.74 3.60 -17.10
C THR A 250 -1.58 4.13 -18.53
N GLU A 251 -1.68 3.27 -19.54
CA GLU A 251 -1.82 3.67 -20.95
C GLU A 251 -3.26 4.07 -21.30
N ASP A 252 -4.24 3.54 -20.55
CA ASP A 252 -5.66 3.82 -20.75
C ASP A 252 -6.02 5.22 -20.24
N ASP A 253 -6.73 5.99 -21.07
CA ASP A 253 -7.28 7.33 -20.76
C ASP A 253 -6.25 8.35 -20.22
N ALA A 254 -4.97 8.15 -20.52
CA ALA A 254 -3.89 9.00 -20.07
C ALA A 254 -3.36 9.90 -21.18
N GLU A 255 -3.04 11.16 -20.87
CA GLU A 255 -2.42 12.06 -21.84
C GLU A 255 -1.00 11.61 -22.20
N GLN A 256 -0.60 11.85 -23.46
CA GLN A 256 0.77 11.60 -23.88
C GLN A 256 1.73 12.46 -23.06
N SER A 257 2.76 11.82 -22.54
CA SER A 257 3.85 12.42 -21.78
C SER A 257 5.17 11.99 -22.42
N ASP A 258 6.23 12.77 -22.21
CA ASP A 258 7.60 12.36 -22.55
C ASP A 258 8.05 11.11 -21.75
N PHE A 259 7.26 10.70 -20.75
CA PHE A 259 7.46 9.55 -19.87
C PHE A 259 6.22 8.66 -19.82
N TYR A 260 6.25 7.62 -18.96
CA TYR A 260 5.10 6.75 -18.76
C TYR A 260 3.85 7.56 -18.39
N PRO A 261 2.73 7.39 -19.12
CA PRO A 261 1.53 8.20 -18.94
C PRO A 261 0.86 7.92 -17.59
N VAL A 262 0.31 8.96 -16.96
CA VAL A 262 -0.24 8.91 -15.60
C VAL A 262 -1.60 9.58 -15.52
N VAL A 263 -2.45 9.07 -14.62
CA VAL A 263 -3.79 9.62 -14.36
C VAL A 263 -3.91 10.00 -12.88
N HIS A 264 -4.48 11.18 -12.60
CA HIS A 264 -4.85 11.60 -11.25
C HIS A 264 -6.09 10.80 -10.80
N ASP A 265 -6.03 10.04 -9.71
CA ASP A 265 -7.06 9.08 -9.32
C ASP A 265 -8.33 9.72 -8.73
N THR A 266 -9.10 10.40 -9.58
CA THR A 266 -10.43 10.90 -9.25
C THR A 266 -11.50 9.81 -9.32
N ASN A 267 -11.17 8.56 -9.65
CA ASN A 267 -12.13 7.45 -9.72
C ASN A 267 -12.12 6.53 -8.48
N GLY A 268 -11.11 6.64 -7.63
CA GLY A 268 -10.84 5.72 -6.52
C GLY A 268 -10.36 4.35 -7.00
N THR A 269 -9.68 4.30 -8.14
CA THR A 269 -9.15 3.08 -8.77
C THR A 269 -8.11 2.41 -7.88
N ILE A 270 -7.18 3.19 -7.32
CA ILE A 270 -6.10 2.68 -6.47
C ILE A 270 -6.70 2.04 -5.21
N ALA A 271 -7.63 2.74 -4.55
CA ALA A 271 -8.25 2.26 -3.33
C ALA A 271 -9.01 0.95 -3.54
N LYS A 272 -9.75 0.83 -4.65
CA LYS A 272 -10.44 -0.40 -5.06
C LYS A 272 -9.45 -1.53 -5.36
N ALA A 273 -8.37 -1.26 -6.08
CA ALA A 273 -7.39 -2.27 -6.46
C ALA A 273 -6.61 -2.80 -5.25
N GLU A 274 -6.17 -1.91 -4.35
CA GLU A 274 -5.48 -2.29 -3.11
C GLU A 274 -6.36 -3.14 -2.20
N LEU A 275 -7.63 -2.75 -2.01
CA LEU A 275 -8.57 -3.54 -1.20
C LEU A 275 -8.86 -4.90 -1.84
N LYS A 276 -9.09 -4.95 -3.14
CA LYS A 276 -9.33 -6.21 -3.84
C LYS A 276 -8.16 -7.18 -3.66
N ALA A 277 -6.93 -6.71 -3.85
CA ALA A 277 -5.73 -7.51 -3.63
C ALA A 277 -5.58 -7.95 -2.15
N ALA A 278 -6.00 -7.12 -1.19
CA ALA A 278 -6.00 -7.47 0.22
C ALA A 278 -7.06 -8.54 0.54
N TRP A 279 -8.28 -8.39 0.03
CA TRP A 279 -9.38 -9.34 0.22
C TRP A 279 -9.16 -10.67 -0.51
N GLU A 280 -8.44 -10.69 -1.62
CA GLU A 280 -8.00 -11.94 -2.26
C GLU A 280 -7.07 -12.76 -1.36
N ARG A 281 -6.21 -12.09 -0.57
CA ARG A 281 -5.30 -12.74 0.39
C ARG A 281 -6.01 -13.14 1.68
N GLN A 282 -6.94 -12.31 2.14
CA GLN A 282 -7.73 -12.54 3.35
C GLN A 282 -9.19 -12.14 3.09
N PRO A 283 -10.00 -13.08 2.56
CA PRO A 283 -11.39 -12.80 2.22
C PRO A 283 -12.21 -12.41 3.46
N PRO A 284 -12.93 -11.27 3.42
CA PRO A 284 -13.89 -10.96 4.47
C PRO A 284 -15.10 -11.91 4.38
N ALA A 285 -15.83 -12.06 5.48
CA ALA A 285 -17.05 -12.90 5.49
C ALA A 285 -18.12 -12.38 4.52
N GLN A 286 -18.19 -11.06 4.38
CA GLN A 286 -18.99 -10.34 3.40
C GLN A 286 -18.13 -9.19 2.87
N GLU A 287 -18.18 -8.90 1.56
CA GLU A 287 -17.49 -7.75 0.99
C GLU A 287 -18.05 -6.45 1.58
N PRO A 288 -17.27 -5.67 2.36
CA PRO A 288 -17.73 -4.42 2.94
C PRO A 288 -18.05 -3.40 1.85
N MET A 289 -19.11 -2.63 2.05
CA MET A 289 -19.49 -1.58 1.12
C MET A 289 -18.71 -0.28 1.35
N TRP A 290 -18.52 0.48 0.27
CA TRP A 290 -18.03 1.86 0.32
C TRP A 290 -19.09 2.80 0.89
N GLN A 291 -18.64 3.87 1.50
CA GLN A 291 -19.44 5.02 1.92
C GLN A 291 -18.78 6.26 1.30
N TYR A 292 -19.49 6.93 0.39
CA TYR A 292 -18.88 7.99 -0.41
C TYR A 292 -19.09 9.38 0.18
N GLN A 293 -20.11 9.62 0.99
CA GLN A 293 -20.33 10.97 1.55
C GLN A 293 -19.14 11.41 2.43
N GLY A 294 -18.48 12.50 2.04
CA GLY A 294 -17.33 13.06 2.77
C GLY A 294 -16.11 12.14 2.87
N SER A 295 -16.00 11.15 1.98
CA SER A 295 -14.92 10.15 2.02
C SER A 295 -13.58 10.67 1.50
N GLU A 296 -13.59 11.71 0.67
CA GLU A 296 -12.41 12.29 0.04
C GLU A 296 -12.18 13.73 0.51
N LYS A 297 -10.97 14.23 0.27
CA LYS A 297 -10.57 15.59 0.64
C LYS A 297 -10.07 16.34 -0.58
N TYR A 298 -10.15 17.66 -0.53
CA TYR A 298 -9.52 18.55 -1.50
C TYR A 298 -8.65 19.58 -0.76
N VAL A 299 -7.65 20.11 -1.44
CA VAL A 299 -6.83 21.24 -0.98
C VAL A 299 -7.19 22.47 -1.79
N SER A 300 -7.20 23.63 -1.14
CA SER A 300 -7.48 24.92 -1.75
C SER A 300 -6.20 25.74 -1.82
N PHE A 301 -5.60 25.85 -3.00
CA PHE A 301 -4.42 26.70 -3.22
C PHE A 301 -4.83 28.09 -3.65
N ARG A 302 -4.34 29.12 -2.98
CA ARG A 302 -4.44 30.49 -3.50
C ARG A 302 -3.56 30.59 -4.74
N LEU A 303 -4.05 31.28 -5.78
CA LEU A 303 -3.25 31.59 -6.95
C LEU A 303 -2.57 32.95 -6.78
N GLN A 304 -1.26 32.98 -6.98
CA GLN A 304 -0.45 34.19 -7.03
C GLN A 304 0.28 34.20 -8.38
N ASP A 305 0.04 35.24 -9.18
CA ASP A 305 0.58 35.35 -10.55
C ASP A 305 0.26 34.13 -11.44
N GLY A 306 -0.89 33.49 -11.19
CA GLY A 306 -1.36 32.30 -11.91
C GLY A 306 -0.86 30.96 -11.36
N GLU A 307 0.05 30.97 -10.38
CA GLU A 307 0.64 29.76 -9.80
C GLU A 307 0.09 29.49 -8.39
N PRO A 308 -0.08 28.22 -7.99
CA PRO A 308 -0.59 27.86 -6.67
C PRO A 308 0.46 28.04 -5.57
N VAL A 309 0.02 28.61 -4.45
CA VAL A 309 0.82 28.80 -3.25
C VAL A 309 0.22 27.98 -2.10
N ALA A 310 1.06 27.20 -1.43
CA ALA A 310 0.66 26.39 -0.28
C ALA A 310 0.59 27.24 1.01
N ASP A 311 -0.48 27.07 1.79
CA ASP A 311 -0.65 27.76 3.06
C ASP A 311 -0.09 26.95 4.25
N THR A 312 -0.09 25.63 4.14
CA THR A 312 0.44 24.71 5.17
C THR A 312 1.55 23.81 4.62
N VAL A 313 2.31 23.18 5.54
CA VAL A 313 3.36 22.21 5.17
C VAL A 313 2.77 20.97 4.49
N ALA A 314 1.59 20.51 4.94
CA ALA A 314 0.89 19.41 4.29
C ALA A 314 0.49 19.76 2.85
N ASP A 315 -0.06 20.95 2.63
CA ASP A 315 -0.41 21.43 1.28
C ASP A 315 0.81 21.55 0.39
N ALA A 316 1.93 22.05 0.93
CA ALA A 316 3.19 22.17 0.21
C ALA A 316 3.76 20.80 -0.18
N LEU A 317 3.72 19.82 0.72
CA LEU A 317 4.15 18.45 0.41
C LEU A 317 3.25 17.80 -0.64
N TYR A 318 1.94 18.01 -0.58
CA TYR A 318 1.02 17.52 -1.61
C TYR A 318 1.24 18.21 -2.97
N LEU A 319 1.53 19.52 -2.97
CA LEU A 319 1.87 20.26 -4.18
C LEU A 319 3.21 19.79 -4.78
N ALA A 320 4.22 19.54 -3.94
CA ALA A 320 5.50 18.97 -4.37
C ALA A 320 5.33 17.57 -4.97
N TYR A 321 4.51 16.72 -4.34
CA TYR A 321 4.12 15.41 -4.89
C TYR A 321 3.49 15.56 -6.29
N THR A 322 2.53 16.47 -6.44
CA THR A 322 1.81 16.71 -7.69
C THR A 322 2.75 17.23 -8.80
N TYR A 323 3.67 18.14 -8.45
CA TYR A 323 4.69 18.61 -9.38
C TYR A 323 5.65 17.50 -9.80
N LEU A 324 6.10 16.64 -8.88
CA LEU A 324 6.91 15.47 -9.25
C LEU A 324 6.14 14.50 -10.14
N ALA A 325 4.82 14.35 -9.95
CA ALA A 325 4.03 13.38 -10.71
C ALA A 325 3.87 13.84 -12.16
N THR A 326 3.87 15.16 -12.35
CA THR A 326 3.73 15.84 -13.64
C THR A 326 5.06 16.35 -14.21
N ASP A 327 6.20 15.82 -13.74
CA ASP A 327 7.54 16.12 -14.27
C ASP A 327 8.05 17.57 -14.09
N GLN A 328 7.49 18.31 -13.14
CA GLN A 328 7.90 19.67 -12.80
C GLN A 328 8.89 19.68 -11.62
N THR A 329 10.05 19.04 -11.79
CA THR A 329 11.02 18.83 -10.68
C THR A 329 11.57 20.12 -10.09
N GLU A 330 11.71 21.18 -10.89
CA GLU A 330 12.18 22.50 -10.41
C GLU A 330 11.16 23.14 -9.46
N LYS A 331 9.88 23.11 -9.83
CA LYS A 331 8.79 23.61 -8.97
C LYS A 331 8.67 22.77 -7.70
N ALA A 332 8.76 21.44 -7.81
CA ALA A 332 8.77 20.55 -6.66
C ALA A 332 9.91 20.87 -5.68
N TRP A 333 11.12 21.09 -6.20
CA TRP A 333 12.27 21.47 -5.39
C TRP A 333 12.07 22.80 -4.65
N ALA A 334 11.54 23.81 -5.35
CA ALA A 334 11.25 25.11 -4.77
C ALA A 334 10.20 25.02 -3.65
N VAL A 335 9.14 24.23 -3.83
CA VAL A 335 8.11 24.00 -2.80
C VAL A 335 8.68 23.24 -1.59
N LEU A 336 9.54 22.25 -1.82
CA LEU A 336 10.22 21.53 -0.74
C LEU A 336 11.20 22.41 0.05
N GLU A 337 11.86 23.37 -0.61
CA GLU A 337 12.66 24.39 0.08
C GLU A 337 11.76 25.30 0.92
N ASP A 338 10.63 25.73 0.36
CA ASP A 338 9.66 26.60 1.03
C ASP A 338 9.05 25.97 2.30
N CYS A 339 8.89 24.64 2.32
CA CYS A 339 8.56 23.87 3.52
C CYS A 339 9.53 24.14 4.69
N ASN A 340 10.83 24.27 4.40
CA ASN A 340 11.86 24.49 5.41
C ASN A 340 12.02 25.98 5.76
N THR A 341 11.94 26.86 4.76
CA THR A 341 12.25 28.29 4.92
C THR A 341 11.06 29.10 5.43
N ARG A 342 9.94 29.11 4.71
CA ARG A 342 8.78 29.97 5.02
C ARG A 342 7.84 29.30 5.99
N LEU A 343 7.60 28.01 5.82
CA LEU A 343 6.62 27.25 6.60
C LEU A 343 7.21 26.66 7.90
N GLY A 344 8.52 26.69 8.07
CA GLY A 344 9.20 26.38 9.34
C GLY A 344 9.38 24.89 9.66
N GLY A 345 9.25 24.01 8.66
CA GLY A 345 9.44 22.56 8.79
C GLY A 345 8.17 21.80 9.23
N LEU A 346 8.29 20.47 9.34
CA LEU A 346 7.16 19.59 9.63
C LEU A 346 6.51 19.87 11.00
N THR A 347 5.19 19.73 11.06
CA THR A 347 4.39 19.95 12.27
C THR A 347 4.05 18.64 13.00
N GLY A 348 4.07 17.50 12.30
CA GLY A 348 3.71 16.19 12.83
C GLY A 348 2.31 15.71 12.43
N ASP A 349 1.64 16.44 11.53
CA ASP A 349 0.34 16.06 10.98
C ASP A 349 0.46 14.73 10.19
N PRO A 350 -0.47 13.76 10.38
CA PRO A 350 -0.50 12.52 9.59
C PRO A 350 -0.46 12.71 8.08
N ALA A 351 -1.07 13.79 7.55
CA ALA A 351 -1.07 14.10 6.13
C ALA A 351 0.34 14.39 5.61
N GLU A 352 1.19 15.05 6.42
CA GLU A 352 2.60 15.30 6.06
C GLU A 352 3.33 13.97 5.83
N LEU A 353 3.17 13.01 6.75
CA LEU A 353 3.80 11.69 6.61
C LEU A 353 3.24 10.93 5.39
N GLN A 354 1.94 11.04 5.14
CA GLN A 354 1.31 10.44 3.97
C GLN A 354 1.92 10.98 2.67
N PHE A 355 2.01 12.30 2.50
CA PHE A 355 2.57 12.90 1.30
C PHE A 355 4.07 12.65 1.15
N LEU A 356 4.83 12.62 2.26
CA LEU A 356 6.24 12.18 2.25
C LEU A 356 6.37 10.74 1.76
N SER A 357 5.48 9.84 2.21
CA SER A 357 5.48 8.46 1.75
C SER A 357 5.20 8.37 0.25
N TRP A 358 4.28 9.20 -0.26
CA TRP A 358 3.95 9.24 -1.69
C TRP A 358 5.12 9.76 -2.54
N ILE A 359 5.76 10.87 -2.14
CA ILE A 359 6.96 11.40 -2.82
C ILE A 359 8.06 10.33 -2.93
N CYS A 360 8.22 9.50 -1.89
CA CYS A 360 9.28 8.49 -1.83
C CYS A 360 8.94 7.17 -2.53
N LYS A 361 7.65 6.82 -2.70
CA LYS A 361 7.24 5.47 -3.11
C LYS A 361 6.19 5.40 -4.21
N ASP A 362 5.34 6.42 -4.38
CA ASP A 362 4.19 6.41 -5.29
C ASP A 362 4.34 7.45 -6.42
N MET A 363 5.49 7.40 -7.12
CA MET A 363 5.86 8.34 -8.21
C MET A 363 6.13 7.65 -9.56
N PRO A 364 5.10 7.18 -10.28
CA PRO A 364 3.69 7.07 -9.90
C PRO A 364 3.38 5.78 -9.11
N HIS A 365 2.15 5.64 -8.62
CA HIS A 365 1.69 4.39 -8.02
C HIS A 365 1.49 3.30 -9.08
N ILE A 366 1.93 2.07 -8.79
CA ILE A 366 1.78 0.90 -9.67
C ILE A 366 0.67 0.02 -9.12
N LEU A 367 -0.37 -0.23 -9.94
CA LEU A 367 -1.51 -1.03 -9.51
C LEU A 367 -1.08 -2.51 -9.29
N PRO A 368 -1.58 -3.21 -8.25
CA PRO A 368 -1.13 -4.56 -7.88
C PRO A 368 -1.17 -5.63 -8.99
N ASN A 369 -2.00 -5.44 -10.02
CA ASN A 369 -2.19 -6.37 -11.14
C ASN A 369 -1.94 -5.69 -12.50
N SER A 370 -1.17 -4.59 -12.54
CA SER A 370 -0.80 -3.98 -13.81
C SER A 370 0.25 -4.81 -14.54
N ASN A 371 0.17 -4.89 -15.86
CA ASN A 371 1.21 -5.46 -16.71
C ASN A 371 2.44 -4.53 -16.85
N ILE A 372 2.47 -3.43 -16.10
CA ILE A 372 3.49 -2.39 -16.15
C ILE A 372 4.64 -2.81 -15.25
N ASP A 373 5.82 -2.94 -15.83
CA ASP A 373 7.03 -3.20 -15.05
C ASP A 373 7.38 -1.98 -14.20
N ALA A 374 7.57 -2.20 -12.89
CA ALA A 374 7.81 -1.11 -11.95
C ALA A 374 9.10 -0.31 -12.27
N GLU A 375 10.12 -0.96 -12.84
CA GLU A 375 11.36 -0.29 -13.26
C GLU A 375 11.13 0.67 -14.44
N ASP A 376 10.16 0.39 -15.31
CA ASP A 376 9.87 1.21 -16.50
C ASP A 376 9.05 2.45 -16.13
N ALA A 377 8.14 2.33 -15.15
CA ALA A 377 7.30 3.44 -14.72
C ALA A 377 7.94 4.32 -13.64
N THR A 378 8.82 3.78 -12.79
CA THR A 378 9.36 4.53 -11.64
C THR A 378 10.44 5.53 -12.05
N LYS A 379 10.21 6.82 -11.73
CA LYS A 379 11.17 7.89 -12.04
C LYS A 379 12.33 7.90 -11.05
N SER A 380 13.54 7.74 -11.57
CA SER A 380 14.75 7.60 -10.74
C SER A 380 15.96 8.37 -11.27
N THR A 381 15.69 9.44 -12.01
CA THR A 381 16.66 10.41 -12.53
C THR A 381 17.22 11.31 -11.41
N PRO A 382 18.36 12.01 -11.63
CA PRO A 382 19.00 12.79 -10.57
C PRO A 382 18.10 13.83 -9.88
N PRO A 383 17.29 14.65 -10.59
CA PRO A 383 16.38 15.61 -9.96
C PRO A 383 15.33 14.96 -9.05
N TYR A 384 14.79 13.82 -9.46
CA TYR A 384 13.81 13.06 -8.68
C TYR A 384 14.40 12.54 -7.37
N VAL A 385 15.56 11.89 -7.45
CA VAL A 385 16.25 11.36 -6.28
C VAL A 385 16.67 12.48 -5.33
N ALA A 386 17.07 13.64 -5.86
CA ALA A 386 17.37 14.83 -5.06
C ALA A 386 16.12 15.33 -4.31
N CYS A 387 14.98 15.46 -4.99
CA CYS A 387 13.72 15.86 -4.36
C CYS A 387 13.26 14.85 -3.29
N GLN A 388 13.39 13.55 -3.55
CA GLN A 388 13.12 12.50 -2.56
C GLN A 388 13.99 12.65 -1.32
N LEU A 389 15.29 12.88 -1.48
CA LEU A 389 16.16 13.12 -0.32
C LEU A 389 15.86 14.41 0.40
N LYS A 390 15.46 15.47 -0.31
CA LYS A 390 15.05 16.73 0.31
C LYS A 390 13.82 16.53 1.19
N ALA A 391 12.82 15.80 0.69
CA ALA A 391 11.64 15.39 1.46
C ALA A 391 12.01 14.50 2.67
N LEU A 392 12.88 13.51 2.49
CA LEU A 392 13.40 12.68 3.59
C LEU A 392 14.21 13.49 4.61
N GLY A 393 14.85 14.58 4.18
CA GLY A 393 15.56 15.53 5.03
C GLY A 393 14.62 16.19 6.03
N LEU A 394 13.47 16.70 5.54
CA LEU A 394 12.41 17.24 6.39
C LEU A 394 11.95 16.24 7.46
N ALA A 395 11.73 14.98 7.06
CA ALA A 395 11.34 13.90 7.98
C ALA A 395 12.42 13.60 9.03
N SER A 396 13.68 13.56 8.60
CA SER A 396 14.83 13.28 9.47
C SER A 396 15.03 14.41 10.48
N ASP A 397 14.98 15.66 10.03
CA ASP A 397 15.08 16.85 10.89
C ASP A 397 13.99 16.87 11.96
N PHE A 398 12.76 16.54 11.60
CA PHE A 398 11.64 16.46 12.54
C PHE A 398 11.82 15.35 13.59
N LEU A 399 12.17 14.14 13.14
CA LEU A 399 12.31 12.98 14.03
C LEU A 399 13.54 13.09 14.95
N MET A 400 14.60 13.76 14.50
CA MET A 400 15.80 14.02 15.30
C MET A 400 15.57 15.00 16.46
N GLN A 401 14.46 15.74 16.45
CA GLN A 401 14.04 16.62 17.54
C GLN A 401 13.20 15.88 18.61
N ASP A 402 13.26 14.55 18.64
CA ASP A 402 12.45 13.68 19.51
C ASP A 402 10.92 13.85 19.34
N ARG A 403 10.49 14.39 18.18
CA ARG A 403 9.08 14.53 17.82
C ARG A 403 8.53 13.27 17.16
N LYS A 404 7.21 13.13 17.12
CA LYS A 404 6.49 11.98 16.53
C LYS A 404 5.28 12.45 15.74
N PHE A 405 4.93 11.70 14.71
CA PHE A 405 3.69 11.90 13.95
C PHE A 405 2.48 11.39 14.75
N ASP A 406 1.36 12.12 14.73
CA ASP A 406 0.13 11.78 15.47
C ASP A 406 -0.73 10.75 14.70
N LEU A 407 -0.21 9.55 14.51
CA LEU A 407 -0.92 8.49 13.79
C LEU A 407 -2.06 7.90 14.65
N LYS A 408 -3.28 8.36 14.42
CA LYS A 408 -4.49 7.80 15.03
C LYS A 408 -4.88 6.48 14.36
N ALA A 409 -5.25 5.50 15.18
CA ALA A 409 -5.82 4.26 14.68
C ALA A 409 -7.16 4.54 13.96
N PRO A 410 -7.42 3.90 12.82
CA PRO A 410 -8.69 4.07 12.09
C PRO A 410 -9.86 3.44 12.85
N SER A 411 -11.09 3.79 12.42
CA SER A 411 -12.33 3.22 12.98
C SER A 411 -12.36 1.69 12.85
N LEU A 412 -13.02 1.03 13.80
CA LEU A 412 -13.29 -0.41 13.78
C LEU A 412 -14.60 -0.77 13.04
N GLU A 413 -15.18 0.20 12.33
CA GLU A 413 -16.33 -0.03 11.47
C GLU A 413 -16.01 -1.02 10.34
N ASP A 414 -17.00 -1.83 9.97
CA ASP A 414 -16.87 -2.79 8.89
C ASP A 414 -17.34 -2.17 7.56
N SER A 415 -16.56 -1.21 7.05
CA SER A 415 -16.77 -0.55 5.76
C SER A 415 -15.51 -0.63 4.90
N ALA A 416 -15.66 -0.56 3.57
CA ALA A 416 -14.51 -0.56 2.67
C ALA A 416 -13.55 0.60 2.97
N ASN A 417 -14.11 1.78 3.32
CA ASN A 417 -13.34 2.95 3.73
C ASN A 417 -12.47 2.66 4.98
N ALA A 418 -13.03 2.00 5.99
CA ALA A 418 -12.31 1.66 7.22
C ALA A 418 -11.19 0.62 6.96
N HIS A 419 -11.47 -0.41 6.16
CA HIS A 419 -10.47 -1.38 5.73
C HIS A 419 -9.33 -0.71 4.95
N TYR A 420 -9.65 0.22 4.06
CA TYR A 420 -8.64 0.95 3.29
C TYR A 420 -7.82 1.89 4.18
N ALA A 421 -8.47 2.61 5.09
CA ALA A 421 -7.79 3.44 6.08
C ALA A 421 -6.84 2.62 6.97
N LEU A 422 -7.21 1.40 7.33
CA LEU A 422 -6.35 0.46 8.05
C LEU A 422 -5.11 0.05 7.24
N ASN A 423 -5.30 -0.29 5.95
CA ASN A 423 -4.19 -0.60 5.06
C ASN A 423 -3.22 0.59 4.93
N GLN A 424 -3.75 1.80 4.76
CA GLN A 424 -2.95 3.04 4.68
C GLN A 424 -2.20 3.30 6.00
N HIS A 425 -2.86 3.18 7.15
CA HIS A 425 -2.24 3.32 8.46
C HIS A 425 -1.05 2.35 8.65
N GLN A 426 -1.26 1.06 8.35
CA GLN A 426 -0.19 0.05 8.41
C GLN A 426 0.94 0.35 7.42
N GLY A 427 0.61 0.89 6.24
CA GLY A 427 1.58 1.35 5.24
C GLY A 427 2.49 2.45 5.77
N LEU A 428 1.93 3.45 6.46
CA LEU A 428 2.69 4.54 7.07
C LEU A 428 3.59 4.05 8.22
N GLU A 429 3.10 3.14 9.07
CA GLU A 429 3.94 2.53 10.10
C GLU A 429 5.12 1.75 9.51
N LYS A 430 4.87 0.98 8.45
CA LYS A 430 5.92 0.25 7.72
C LYS A 430 6.91 1.22 7.09
N PHE A 431 6.44 2.35 6.54
CA PHE A 431 7.29 3.39 5.99
C PHE A 431 8.22 3.99 7.03
N LEU A 432 7.71 4.39 8.21
CA LEU A 432 8.55 4.90 9.30
C LEU A 432 9.60 3.88 9.77
N LYS A 433 9.22 2.61 9.90
CA LYS A 433 10.16 1.53 10.27
C LYS A 433 11.24 1.29 9.20
N ALA A 434 10.90 1.47 7.93
CA ALA A 434 11.81 1.29 6.80
C ALA A 434 12.64 2.54 6.48
N LEU A 435 12.34 3.69 7.09
CA LEU A 435 12.93 5.00 6.77
C LEU A 435 14.46 4.99 6.73
N PRO A 436 15.20 4.38 7.68
CA PRO A 436 16.66 4.30 7.60
C PRO A 436 17.17 3.57 6.35
N GLY A 437 16.49 2.50 5.95
CA GLY A 437 16.81 1.75 4.73
C GLY A 437 16.55 2.56 3.47
N THR A 438 15.42 3.28 3.44
CA THR A 438 15.07 4.18 2.33
C THR A 438 16.07 5.33 2.20
N ILE A 439 16.48 5.96 3.31
CA ILE A 439 17.52 7.00 3.31
C ILE A 439 18.83 6.43 2.75
N TYR A 440 19.26 5.26 3.23
CA TYR A 440 20.50 4.62 2.76
C TYR A 440 20.50 4.41 1.24
N GLN A 441 19.45 3.77 0.71
CA GLN A 441 19.34 3.46 -0.72
C GLN A 441 19.29 4.72 -1.59
N THR A 442 18.47 5.70 -1.19
CA THR A 442 18.27 6.93 -1.96
C THR A 442 19.53 7.80 -1.92
N PHE A 443 20.21 7.88 -0.78
CA PHE A 443 21.43 8.68 -0.60
C PHE A 443 22.63 8.08 -1.34
N ASP A 444 22.80 6.75 -1.31
CA ASP A 444 23.84 6.07 -2.08
C ASP A 444 23.66 6.30 -3.58
N ARG A 445 22.40 6.22 -4.06
CA ARG A 445 22.06 6.54 -5.45
C ARG A 445 22.39 8.00 -5.79
N TYR A 446 21.99 8.96 -4.94
CA TYR A 446 22.34 10.37 -5.12
C TYR A 446 23.85 10.62 -5.22
N GLN A 447 24.65 9.97 -4.36
CA GLN A 447 26.11 10.08 -4.42
C GLN A 447 26.68 9.56 -5.74
N SER A 448 26.19 8.42 -6.23
CA SER A 448 26.66 7.85 -7.50
C SER A 448 26.30 8.72 -8.71
N MET A 449 25.20 9.48 -8.64
CA MET A 449 24.75 10.39 -9.69
C MET A 449 25.35 11.80 -9.60
N GLY A 450 26.17 12.10 -8.58
CA GLY A 450 26.64 13.47 -8.30
C GLY A 450 27.37 14.18 -9.44
N ARG A 451 27.90 13.45 -10.44
CA ARG A 451 28.50 14.04 -11.65
C ARG A 451 27.49 14.62 -12.64
N HIS A 452 26.25 14.14 -12.58
CA HIS A 452 25.15 14.47 -13.48
C HIS A 452 24.09 15.33 -12.80
N LEU A 453 24.30 15.70 -11.54
CA LEU A 453 23.39 16.52 -10.78
C LEU A 453 23.68 18.00 -11.03
N GLU A 454 22.68 18.73 -11.51
CA GLU A 454 22.79 20.18 -11.65
C GLU A 454 22.97 20.85 -10.29
N HIS A 455 23.61 22.02 -10.29
CA HIS A 455 23.89 22.75 -9.05
C HIS A 455 22.60 23.11 -8.29
N GLY A 456 21.49 23.35 -9.01
CA GLY A 456 20.20 23.70 -8.42
C GLY A 456 19.59 22.61 -7.52
N TYR A 457 19.96 21.34 -7.74
CA TYR A 457 19.43 20.18 -6.99
C TYR A 457 20.37 19.70 -5.88
N GLN A 458 21.37 20.50 -5.50
CA GLN A 458 22.29 20.12 -4.43
C GLN A 458 21.65 20.31 -3.06
N LEU A 459 21.59 19.23 -2.28
CA LEU A 459 21.23 19.30 -0.87
C LEU A 459 22.25 20.14 -0.09
N SER A 460 21.76 20.99 0.81
CA SER A 460 22.58 21.75 1.74
C SER A 460 23.39 20.83 2.66
N ASN A 461 24.46 21.37 3.25
CA ASN A 461 25.25 20.62 4.24
C ASN A 461 24.40 20.20 5.45
N HIS A 462 23.40 21.02 5.82
CA HIS A 462 22.51 20.74 6.94
C HIS A 462 21.59 19.55 6.65
N GLU A 463 20.90 19.55 5.51
CA GLU A 463 20.00 18.46 5.10
C GLU A 463 20.77 17.13 4.98
N ARG A 464 21.94 17.14 4.33
CA ARG A 464 22.81 15.96 4.23
C ARG A 464 23.23 15.45 5.60
N LYS A 465 23.59 16.35 6.51
CA LYS A 465 23.99 15.98 7.86
C LYS A 465 22.83 15.36 8.64
N SER A 466 21.63 15.95 8.56
CA SER A 466 20.45 15.45 9.27
C SER A 466 20.01 14.05 8.83
N LEU A 467 19.94 13.83 7.52
CA LEU A 467 19.67 12.52 6.93
C LEU A 467 20.63 11.45 7.47
N LEU A 468 21.93 11.76 7.47
CA LEU A 468 22.96 10.83 7.91
C LEU A 468 23.00 10.67 9.44
N ASP A 469 22.73 11.74 10.21
CA ASP A 469 22.60 11.68 11.67
C ASP A 469 21.45 10.73 12.06
N TYR A 470 20.27 10.89 11.44
CA TYR A 470 19.12 10.01 11.67
C TYR A 470 19.42 8.55 11.29
N TYR A 471 20.00 8.33 10.09
CA TYR A 471 20.43 7.00 9.66
C TYR A 471 21.39 6.35 10.67
N HIS A 472 22.42 7.06 11.12
CA HIS A 472 23.40 6.53 12.07
C HIS A 472 22.82 6.26 13.46
N MET A 473 21.92 7.13 13.96
CA MET A 473 21.28 6.93 15.26
C MET A 473 20.34 5.73 15.30
N SER A 474 19.72 5.42 14.16
CA SER A 474 18.80 4.28 13.99
C SER A 474 19.49 2.90 13.97
N GLN A 475 20.82 2.84 13.78
CA GLN A 475 21.56 1.58 13.76
C GLN A 475 21.65 0.94 15.17
N PRO A 476 21.55 -0.40 15.29
CA PRO A 476 21.71 -1.11 16.56
C PRO A 476 23.12 -0.93 17.13
N LYS A 477 23.27 -0.85 18.46
CA LYS A 477 24.59 -0.88 19.11
C LYS A 477 25.12 -2.34 19.08
N PRO A 478 26.41 -2.63 18.80
CA PRO A 478 27.58 -1.74 18.67
C PRO A 478 27.84 -1.20 17.24
N ASP A 479 26.97 -1.47 16.29
CA ASP A 479 27.13 -1.22 14.84
C ASP A 479 27.00 0.26 14.41
N ARG A 480 26.95 1.20 15.36
CA ARG A 480 26.87 2.66 15.11
C ARG A 480 28.14 3.28 14.53
N ALA A 481 29.17 2.49 14.24
CA ALA A 481 30.37 3.00 13.61
C ALA A 481 30.07 3.49 12.18
N PRO A 482 30.65 4.62 11.72
CA PRO A 482 30.52 5.06 10.34
C PRO A 482 31.13 4.05 9.36
N ARG A 483 30.33 3.58 8.40
CA ARG A 483 30.70 2.53 7.43
C ARG A 483 30.57 3.04 5.99
N GLY A 484 31.54 2.67 5.15
CA GLY A 484 31.45 2.90 3.70
C GLY A 484 31.50 4.37 3.26
N SER A 485 30.95 4.66 2.09
CA SER A 485 30.87 6.01 1.48
C SER A 485 30.00 6.96 2.30
N LEU A 486 28.82 6.52 2.77
CA LEU A 486 27.92 7.33 3.58
C LEU A 486 28.53 7.66 4.95
N GLY A 487 29.17 6.68 5.62
CA GLY A 487 29.86 6.92 6.87
C GLY A 487 31.05 7.88 6.72
N TYR A 488 31.72 7.88 5.57
CA TYR A 488 32.76 8.86 5.24
C TYR A 488 32.19 10.27 5.08
N GLU A 489 31.10 10.42 4.33
CA GLU A 489 30.40 11.70 4.16
C GLU A 489 29.88 12.25 5.48
N TRP A 490 29.26 11.39 6.31
CA TRP A 490 28.78 11.76 7.64
C TRP A 490 29.91 12.27 8.54
N MET A 491 31.06 11.59 8.52
CA MET A 491 32.23 11.99 9.29
C MET A 491 32.79 13.32 8.77
N ASN A 492 32.86 13.53 7.45
CA ASN A 492 33.30 14.80 6.86
C ASN A 492 32.39 15.96 7.30
N LEU A 493 31.07 15.83 7.12
CA LEU A 493 30.11 16.86 7.50
C LEU A 493 30.13 17.15 9.01
N THR A 494 30.30 16.11 9.83
CA THR A 494 30.40 16.25 11.28
C THR A 494 31.68 16.99 11.68
N ILE A 495 32.81 16.65 11.06
CA ILE A 495 34.08 17.34 11.28
C ILE A 495 33.99 18.80 10.81
N GLU A 496 33.43 19.07 9.63
CA GLU A 496 33.25 20.42 9.10
C GLU A 496 32.41 21.29 10.04
N ALA A 497 31.27 20.78 10.51
CA ALA A 497 30.40 21.49 11.44
C ALA A 497 31.11 21.80 12.77
N ILE A 498 31.81 20.81 13.34
CA ILE A 498 32.56 20.98 14.59
C ILE A 498 33.71 21.99 14.42
N GLN A 499 34.40 21.96 13.28
CA GLN A 499 35.48 22.90 12.97
C GLN A 499 34.96 24.33 12.79
N GLN A 500 33.84 24.53 12.08
CA GLN A 500 33.24 25.86 11.92
C GLN A 500 32.84 26.45 13.28
N GLU A 501 32.23 25.64 14.16
CA GLU A 501 31.91 26.05 15.52
C GLU A 501 33.19 26.42 16.30
N ARG A 502 34.22 25.57 16.23
CA ARG A 502 35.52 25.80 16.89
C ARG A 502 36.20 27.08 16.39
N ASP A 503 36.23 27.31 15.08
CA ASP A 503 36.86 28.48 14.47
C ASP A 503 36.11 29.77 14.88
N ALA A 504 34.77 29.73 14.94
CA ALA A 504 33.95 30.83 15.43
C ALA A 504 34.22 31.15 16.91
N LEU A 505 34.35 30.12 17.76
CA LEU A 505 34.67 30.28 19.19
C LEU A 505 36.10 30.81 19.39
N LEU A 506 37.07 30.30 18.63
CA LEU A 506 38.46 30.80 18.64
C LEU A 506 38.56 32.24 18.11
N ALA A 507 37.75 32.61 17.12
CA ALA A 507 37.68 33.99 16.64
C ALA A 507 37.14 34.93 17.74
N ARG A 508 36.12 34.51 18.50
CA ARG A 508 35.60 35.25 19.66
C ARG A 508 36.61 35.35 20.79
N GLU A 509 37.41 34.30 21.01
CA GLU A 509 38.52 34.32 21.98
C GLU A 509 39.62 35.30 21.57
N LYS A 510 40.03 35.27 20.29
CA LYS A 510 41.00 36.24 19.72
C LYS A 510 40.46 37.67 19.76
N ALA A 511 39.16 37.86 19.54
CA ALA A 511 38.48 39.15 19.64
C ALA A 511 38.25 39.62 21.09
N LYS A 512 38.64 38.82 22.10
CA LYS A 512 38.42 39.07 23.55
C LYS A 512 36.95 39.23 23.96
N THR A 513 36.01 38.72 23.16
CA THR A 513 34.56 38.71 23.45
C THR A 513 34.07 37.35 23.94
N SER A 514 34.99 36.43 24.26
CA SER A 514 34.67 35.06 24.68
C SER A 514 34.12 35.02 26.12
N THR A 515 33.02 34.30 26.28
CA THR A 515 32.38 34.04 27.57
C THR A 515 32.93 32.78 28.24
N PRO A 516 32.74 32.60 29.57
CA PRO A 516 33.07 31.33 30.23
C PRO A 516 32.32 30.11 29.65
N ALA A 517 31.12 30.33 29.09
CA ALA A 517 30.36 29.29 28.40
C ALA A 517 31.04 28.85 27.09
N ASP A 518 31.58 29.81 26.33
CA ASP A 518 32.33 29.54 25.09
C ASP A 518 33.56 28.67 25.37
N LYS A 519 34.32 28.95 26.44
CA LYS A 519 35.49 28.15 26.84
C LYS A 519 35.12 26.71 27.21
N LYS A 520 34.05 26.52 27.99
CA LYS A 520 33.53 25.18 28.30
C LYS A 520 33.09 24.42 27.04
N ARG A 521 32.47 25.13 26.08
CA ARG A 521 32.06 24.53 24.80
C ARG A 521 33.27 24.15 23.95
N LEU A 522 34.32 24.96 23.94
CA LEU A 522 35.59 24.69 23.24
C LEU A 522 36.28 23.44 23.80
N GLU A 523 36.38 23.31 25.13
CA GLU A 523 36.90 22.10 25.80
C GLU A 523 36.06 20.85 25.48
N PHE A 524 34.73 21.01 25.42
CA PHE A 524 33.83 19.91 25.03
C PHE A 524 34.06 19.48 23.58
N ILE A 525 34.20 20.44 22.66
CA ILE A 525 34.49 20.19 21.24
C ILE A 525 35.82 19.43 21.09
N ASP A 526 36.88 19.90 21.73
CA ASP A 526 38.20 19.25 21.67
C ASP A 526 38.15 17.82 22.25
N LYS A 527 37.32 17.58 23.27
CA LYS A 527 37.06 16.24 23.81
C LYS A 527 36.26 15.35 22.86
N GLN A 528 35.30 15.90 22.11
CA GLN A 528 34.51 15.17 21.12
C GLN A 528 35.33 14.79 19.90
N LEU A 529 36.18 15.69 19.39
CA LEU A 529 37.10 15.40 18.28
C LEU A 529 38.00 14.20 18.59
N LYS A 530 38.48 14.08 19.84
CA LYS A 530 39.28 12.93 20.31
C LYS A 530 38.50 11.62 20.45
N LYS A 531 37.15 11.67 20.45
CA LYS A 531 36.25 10.51 20.61
C LYS A 531 35.69 9.98 19.29
N LEU A 532 35.94 10.67 18.17
CA LEU A 532 35.45 10.25 16.86
C LEU A 532 36.01 8.87 16.50
N GLN A 533 35.14 7.98 16.03
CA GLN A 533 35.53 6.63 15.61
C GLN A 533 36.09 6.67 14.17
N ASN A 534 36.98 5.74 13.86
CA ASN A 534 37.52 5.58 12.51
C ASN A 534 36.42 5.18 11.52
N VAL A 535 36.51 5.65 10.27
CA VAL A 535 35.63 5.20 9.19
C VAL A 535 36.12 3.83 8.70
N SER A 536 35.27 2.80 8.69
CA SER A 536 35.66 1.46 8.23
C SER A 536 35.42 1.26 6.73
N LYS A 537 36.41 0.69 6.03
CA LYS A 537 36.38 0.32 4.61
C LYS A 537 35.68 -1.04 4.43
N LYS A 538 34.81 -1.11 3.43
CA LYS A 538 34.22 -2.37 2.93
C LYS A 538 35.27 -3.16 2.16
N SER A 539 35.51 -4.40 2.56
CA SER A 539 36.22 -5.38 1.73
C SER A 539 35.41 -6.66 1.67
N THR A 540 35.25 -7.21 0.48
CA THR A 540 34.54 -8.47 0.30
C THR A 540 35.57 -9.60 0.34
N LYS A 541 35.39 -10.54 1.27
CA LYS A 541 36.13 -11.80 1.26
C LYS A 541 35.14 -12.90 0.91
N LEU A 542 35.55 -13.80 0.02
CA LEU A 542 34.82 -15.03 -0.21
C LEU A 542 35.04 -15.94 0.99
N GLU A 543 33.96 -16.30 1.69
CA GLU A 543 33.97 -17.38 2.67
C GLU A 543 33.20 -18.58 2.12
N GLU A 544 33.68 -19.77 2.44
CA GLU A 544 32.92 -20.99 2.14
C GLU A 544 31.86 -21.18 3.23
N VAL A 545 30.60 -21.10 2.83
CA VAL A 545 29.44 -21.33 3.69
C VAL A 545 28.75 -22.60 3.24
N SER A 546 28.44 -23.48 4.19
CA SER A 546 27.64 -24.68 3.92
C SER A 546 26.20 -24.26 3.59
N ILE A 547 25.64 -24.78 2.50
CA ILE A 547 24.22 -24.57 2.19
C ILE A 547 23.37 -25.31 3.23
N ASP A 548 22.20 -24.76 3.54
CA ASP A 548 21.25 -25.42 4.42
C ASP A 548 20.67 -26.65 3.73
N LEU A 549 20.99 -27.82 4.28
CA LEU A 549 20.48 -29.12 3.84
C LEU A 549 19.44 -29.68 4.81
N SER A 550 18.95 -28.90 5.79
CA SER A 550 17.98 -29.36 6.76
C SER A 550 16.67 -29.81 6.07
N ILE A 551 16.15 -30.96 6.53
CA ILE A 551 14.87 -31.51 6.07
C ILE A 551 14.02 -31.71 7.32
N SER A 552 12.77 -31.23 7.31
CA SER A 552 11.83 -31.54 8.39
C SER A 552 11.34 -32.99 8.26
N SER A 553 11.18 -33.70 9.38
CA SER A 553 10.54 -35.02 9.40
C SER A 553 9.09 -35.00 8.91
N SER A 554 8.46 -33.81 8.85
CA SER A 554 7.12 -33.58 8.30
C SER A 554 7.11 -33.22 6.80
N SER A 555 8.25 -33.28 6.10
CA SER A 555 8.30 -32.92 4.67
C SER A 555 7.55 -33.96 3.81
N PHE A 556 6.76 -33.49 2.84
CA PHE A 556 5.94 -34.31 1.95
C PHE A 556 6.04 -33.83 0.50
N ILE A 557 5.64 -34.68 -0.45
CA ILE A 557 5.58 -34.36 -1.88
C ILE A 557 4.29 -33.57 -2.15
N ARG A 558 4.41 -32.42 -2.80
CA ARG A 558 3.27 -31.56 -3.17
C ARG A 558 2.57 -32.11 -4.40
N GLU A 559 1.42 -32.74 -4.19
CA GLU A 559 0.62 -33.34 -5.27
C GLU A 559 -0.11 -32.31 -6.14
N ALA A 560 -0.37 -31.11 -5.61
CA ALA A 560 -1.14 -30.05 -6.31
C ALA A 560 -0.51 -29.59 -7.64
N HIS A 561 0.78 -29.86 -7.85
CA HIS A 561 1.53 -29.46 -9.04
C HIS A 561 1.82 -30.63 -9.99
N LEU A 562 1.28 -31.83 -9.72
CA LEU A 562 1.56 -33.05 -10.48
C LEU A 562 0.41 -33.40 -11.44
N LEU A 563 0.75 -33.99 -12.58
CA LEU A 563 -0.23 -34.56 -13.49
C LEU A 563 -0.94 -35.77 -12.84
N PRO A 564 -2.22 -36.04 -13.16
CA PRO A 564 -2.95 -37.18 -12.60
C PRO A 564 -2.27 -38.54 -12.81
N GLY A 565 -1.54 -38.70 -13.91
CA GLY A 565 -0.74 -39.91 -14.17
C GLY A 565 0.46 -40.06 -13.22
N THR A 566 1.08 -38.94 -12.84
CA THR A 566 2.19 -38.89 -11.89
C THR A 566 1.72 -39.16 -10.46
N VAL A 567 0.54 -38.65 -10.08
CA VAL A 567 -0.06 -38.96 -8.76
C VAL A 567 -0.27 -40.46 -8.61
N LYS A 568 -0.80 -41.14 -9.64
CA LYS A 568 -0.92 -42.60 -9.65
C LYS A 568 0.42 -43.32 -9.58
N ALA A 569 1.45 -42.79 -10.27
CA ALA A 569 2.79 -43.35 -10.19
C ALA A 569 3.38 -43.19 -8.77
N LEU A 570 3.19 -42.04 -8.14
CA LEU A 570 3.57 -41.78 -6.76
C LEU A 570 2.86 -42.75 -5.78
N GLU A 571 1.54 -42.89 -5.91
CA GLU A 571 0.73 -43.83 -5.13
C GLU A 571 1.25 -45.28 -5.23
N SER A 572 1.79 -45.66 -6.39
CA SER A 572 2.29 -47.03 -6.62
C SER A 572 3.56 -47.37 -5.84
N TRP A 573 4.34 -46.39 -5.39
CA TRP A 573 5.59 -46.63 -4.67
C TRP A 573 5.70 -45.92 -3.32
N GLN A 574 4.88 -44.90 -3.02
CA GLN A 574 5.04 -44.10 -1.79
C GLN A 574 4.81 -44.89 -0.49
N ASP A 575 3.99 -45.94 -0.53
CA ASP A 575 3.73 -46.81 0.62
C ASP A 575 4.77 -47.92 0.78
N ASP A 576 5.55 -48.20 -0.27
CA ASP A 576 6.69 -49.12 -0.24
C ASP A 576 7.79 -48.67 -1.21
N VAL A 577 8.60 -47.71 -0.77
CA VAL A 577 9.59 -47.02 -1.63
C VAL A 577 10.72 -47.97 -2.07
N PHE A 578 10.82 -49.17 -1.50
CA PHE A 578 11.87 -50.13 -1.80
C PHE A 578 11.40 -51.40 -2.52
N ASP A 579 10.11 -51.53 -2.85
CA ASP A 579 9.54 -52.72 -3.50
C ASP A 579 10.05 -52.93 -4.93
N SER A 580 10.28 -51.84 -5.66
CA SER A 580 10.68 -51.91 -7.07
C SER A 580 12.12 -52.39 -7.25
N LYS A 581 12.30 -53.56 -7.89
CA LYS A 581 13.59 -54.02 -8.41
C LYS A 581 13.65 -53.78 -9.92
N LEU A 582 14.15 -52.62 -10.31
CA LEU A 582 14.32 -52.24 -11.71
C LEU A 582 15.61 -52.85 -12.28
N GLY A 583 15.59 -53.21 -13.57
CA GLY A 583 16.74 -53.74 -14.29
C GLY A 583 17.72 -52.63 -14.72
N THR A 584 18.91 -53.03 -15.17
CA THR A 584 19.97 -52.08 -15.57
C THR A 584 19.54 -51.17 -16.74
N ILE A 585 18.65 -51.63 -17.62
CA ILE A 585 18.14 -50.85 -18.76
C ILE A 585 17.28 -49.68 -18.25
N GLU A 586 16.37 -49.94 -17.32
CA GLU A 586 15.49 -48.95 -16.71
C GLU A 586 16.29 -47.92 -15.89
N LEU A 587 17.29 -48.38 -15.13
CA LEU A 587 18.19 -47.49 -14.38
C LEU A 587 19.00 -46.58 -15.30
N THR A 588 19.50 -47.11 -16.42
CA THR A 588 20.27 -46.33 -17.40
C THR A 588 19.38 -45.29 -18.09
N LYS A 589 18.14 -45.66 -18.44
CA LYS A 589 17.15 -44.75 -19.04
C LYS A 589 16.81 -43.61 -18.09
N ALA A 590 16.51 -43.90 -16.82
CA ALA A 590 16.21 -42.88 -15.82
C ALA A 590 17.36 -41.87 -15.66
N VAL A 591 18.60 -42.33 -15.53
CA VAL A 591 19.76 -41.43 -15.40
C VAL A 591 20.02 -40.63 -16.67
N ALA A 592 19.73 -41.16 -17.85
CA ALA A 592 19.87 -40.44 -19.13
C ALA A 592 18.87 -39.28 -19.27
N GLU A 593 17.73 -39.33 -18.57
CA GLU A 593 16.73 -38.27 -18.58
C GLU A 593 17.12 -37.07 -17.69
N LEU A 594 18.02 -37.25 -16.70
CA LEU A 594 18.47 -36.21 -15.77
C LEU A 594 19.00 -34.96 -16.51
N SER A 595 18.27 -33.85 -16.40
CA SER A 595 18.62 -32.57 -17.03
C SER A 595 18.14 -31.39 -16.18
N SER A 596 18.73 -30.22 -16.38
CA SER A 596 18.37 -29.00 -15.64
C SER A 596 16.96 -28.48 -15.96
N SER A 597 16.35 -28.95 -17.05
CA SER A 597 14.99 -28.61 -17.49
C SER A 597 13.97 -29.72 -17.18
N MET A 598 14.31 -30.68 -16.32
CA MET A 598 13.41 -31.77 -15.96
C MET A 598 12.22 -31.27 -15.13
N THR A 599 11.02 -31.74 -15.46
CA THR A 599 9.79 -31.47 -14.70
C THR A 599 9.63 -32.40 -13.50
N ASP A 600 8.91 -31.96 -12.47
CA ASP A 600 8.55 -32.77 -11.30
C ASP A 600 7.96 -34.13 -11.68
N ASP A 601 7.09 -34.17 -12.70
CA ASP A 601 6.43 -35.39 -13.17
C ASP A 601 7.41 -36.48 -13.61
N THR A 602 8.37 -36.11 -14.47
CA THR A 602 9.43 -37.01 -14.94
C THR A 602 10.34 -37.44 -13.80
N PHE A 603 10.67 -36.53 -12.88
CA PHE A 603 11.56 -36.84 -11.76
C PHE A 603 10.91 -37.82 -10.77
N ILE A 604 9.65 -37.57 -10.40
CA ILE A 604 8.87 -38.40 -9.46
C ILE A 604 8.59 -39.79 -10.04
N THR A 605 8.28 -39.88 -11.34
CA THR A 605 8.06 -41.16 -12.01
C THR A 605 9.31 -42.04 -11.98
N ASN A 606 10.50 -41.45 -12.14
CA ASN A 606 11.78 -42.15 -12.11
C ASN A 606 12.41 -42.25 -10.70
N PHE A 607 11.78 -41.69 -9.67
CA PHE A 607 12.33 -41.63 -8.32
C PHE A 607 12.75 -43.00 -7.74
N PRO A 608 11.97 -44.09 -7.90
CA PRO A 608 12.37 -45.41 -7.43
C PRO A 608 13.68 -45.91 -8.08
N ALA A 609 13.91 -45.59 -9.35
CA ALA A 609 15.16 -45.91 -10.06
C ALA A 609 16.34 -45.16 -9.46
N TYR A 610 16.18 -43.86 -9.19
CA TYR A 610 17.20 -43.05 -8.54
C TYR A 610 17.50 -43.54 -7.13
N LEU A 611 16.49 -43.94 -6.36
CA LEU A 611 16.67 -44.45 -5.01
C LEU A 611 17.39 -45.81 -5.02
N GLN A 612 17.06 -46.69 -5.97
CA GLN A 612 17.76 -47.96 -6.16
C GLN A 612 19.25 -47.75 -6.47
N LEU A 613 19.57 -46.78 -7.35
CA LEU A 613 20.95 -46.37 -7.64
C LEU A 613 21.64 -45.72 -6.45
N ALA A 614 20.91 -44.90 -5.67
CA ALA A 614 21.44 -44.26 -4.48
C ALA A 614 21.89 -45.28 -3.43
N ARG A 615 21.16 -46.39 -3.30
CA ARG A 615 21.43 -47.46 -2.34
C ARG A 615 22.46 -48.49 -2.84
N SER A 616 22.60 -48.66 -4.15
CA SER A 616 23.42 -49.73 -4.72
C SER A 616 24.74 -49.22 -5.26
N ASN A 617 25.85 -49.81 -4.81
CA ASN A 617 27.18 -49.57 -5.41
C ASN A 617 27.46 -50.50 -6.61
N LYS A 618 26.42 -51.05 -7.23
CA LYS A 618 26.56 -51.98 -8.38
C LYS A 618 26.99 -51.25 -9.66
N ASP A 619 26.50 -50.04 -9.88
CA ASP A 619 26.79 -49.21 -11.05
C ASP A 619 27.37 -47.83 -10.63
N PRO A 620 28.65 -47.76 -10.26
CA PRO A 620 29.26 -46.56 -9.67
C PRO A 620 29.25 -45.34 -10.60
N GLU A 621 29.23 -45.55 -11.92
CA GLU A 621 29.15 -44.46 -12.90
C GLU A 621 27.77 -43.78 -12.90
N LEU A 622 26.69 -44.57 -12.91
CA LEU A 622 25.32 -44.07 -12.84
C LEU A 622 25.05 -43.40 -11.49
N GLN A 623 25.54 -43.98 -10.40
CA GLN A 623 25.43 -43.38 -9.06
C GLN A 623 26.20 -42.05 -8.98
N LYS A 624 27.40 -41.94 -9.59
CA LYS A 624 28.15 -40.69 -9.64
C LYS A 624 27.44 -39.61 -10.45
N ARG A 625 26.78 -39.97 -11.55
CA ARG A 625 25.96 -39.04 -12.34
C ARG A 625 24.77 -38.52 -11.54
N LEU A 626 24.03 -39.42 -10.88
CA LEU A 626 22.94 -39.05 -9.98
C LEU A 626 23.41 -38.13 -8.84
N LEU A 627 24.52 -38.48 -8.19
CA LEU A 627 25.11 -37.69 -7.11
C LEU A 627 25.49 -36.28 -7.59
N THR A 628 26.06 -36.18 -8.79
CA THR A 628 26.44 -34.90 -9.40
C THR A 628 25.21 -34.06 -9.70
N PHE A 629 24.16 -34.66 -10.27
CA PHE A 629 22.88 -34.00 -10.50
C PHE A 629 22.30 -33.46 -9.18
N CYS A 630 22.16 -34.31 -8.15
CA CYS A 630 21.63 -33.88 -6.86
C CYS A 630 22.45 -32.73 -6.24
N LYS A 631 23.80 -32.80 -6.28
CA LYS A 631 24.65 -31.71 -5.79
C LYS A 631 24.41 -30.40 -6.53
N GLN A 632 24.37 -30.44 -7.87
CA GLN A 632 24.17 -29.23 -8.69
C GLN A 632 22.77 -28.64 -8.50
N THR A 633 21.74 -29.48 -8.40
CA THR A 633 20.36 -29.03 -8.15
C THR A 633 20.24 -28.38 -6.77
N LEU A 634 20.80 -28.99 -5.72
CA LEU A 634 20.81 -28.42 -4.36
C LEU A 634 21.59 -27.11 -4.30
N LEU A 635 22.70 -27.01 -5.05
CA LEU A 635 23.44 -25.76 -5.19
C LEU A 635 22.62 -24.69 -5.89
N ALA A 636 21.92 -25.01 -6.98
CA ALA A 636 21.10 -24.06 -7.72
C ALA A 636 19.90 -23.57 -6.89
N SER A 637 19.27 -24.46 -6.12
CA SER A 637 18.09 -24.15 -5.31
C SER A 637 18.38 -23.58 -3.91
N ARG A 638 19.66 -23.32 -3.58
CA ARG A 638 20.11 -22.93 -2.23
C ARG A 638 19.50 -21.65 -1.67
N HIS A 639 18.95 -20.79 -2.52
CA HIS A 639 18.43 -19.47 -2.15
C HIS A 639 16.99 -19.49 -1.63
N VAL A 640 16.27 -20.60 -1.82
CA VAL A 640 14.87 -20.77 -1.40
C VAL A 640 14.80 -21.94 -0.43
N PRO A 641 14.32 -21.75 0.82
CA PRO A 641 14.15 -22.86 1.76
C PRO A 641 13.25 -23.96 1.18
N PHE A 642 13.53 -25.23 1.48
CA PHE A 642 12.78 -26.37 0.89
C PHE A 642 11.26 -26.27 1.07
N TYR A 643 10.78 -25.72 2.19
CA TYR A 643 9.34 -25.53 2.45
C TYR A 643 8.70 -24.39 1.63
N ASN A 644 9.50 -23.57 0.93
CA ASN A 644 9.04 -22.48 0.06
C ASN A 644 9.34 -22.75 -1.42
N GLN A 645 9.97 -23.87 -1.77
CA GLN A 645 10.25 -24.21 -3.17
C GLN A 645 8.99 -24.67 -3.89
N GLU A 646 8.83 -24.25 -5.15
CA GLU A 646 7.67 -24.63 -5.99
C GLU A 646 7.78 -26.06 -6.53
N SER A 647 9.00 -26.54 -6.77
CA SER A 647 9.31 -27.88 -7.28
C SER A 647 9.65 -28.87 -6.15
N ASN A 648 9.24 -30.13 -6.32
CA ASN A 648 9.57 -31.25 -5.44
C ASN A 648 10.99 -31.78 -5.64
N ILE A 649 11.64 -31.47 -6.77
CA ILE A 649 12.94 -32.02 -7.15
C ILE A 649 14.03 -31.76 -6.10
N PRO A 650 14.22 -30.54 -5.55
CA PRO A 650 15.32 -30.32 -4.64
C PRO A 650 15.15 -31.04 -3.29
N LEU A 651 13.90 -31.20 -2.80
CA LEU A 651 13.62 -32.05 -1.63
C LEU A 651 14.05 -33.49 -1.90
N LEU A 652 13.62 -34.06 -3.03
CA LEU A 652 13.95 -35.44 -3.41
C LEU A 652 15.45 -35.62 -3.69
N CYS A 653 16.12 -34.63 -4.29
CA CYS A 653 17.57 -34.60 -4.46
C CYS A 653 18.31 -34.57 -3.11
N ASN A 654 17.80 -33.86 -2.10
CA ASN A 654 18.39 -33.84 -0.76
C ASN A 654 18.28 -35.23 -0.10
N ILE A 655 17.12 -35.88 -0.22
CA ILE A 655 16.91 -37.26 0.25
C ILE A 655 17.90 -38.21 -0.44
N LEU A 656 17.99 -38.18 -1.78
CA LEU A 656 18.91 -39.03 -2.54
C LEU A 656 20.38 -38.74 -2.21
N TYR A 657 20.75 -37.46 -2.05
CA TYR A 657 22.09 -37.05 -1.66
C TYR A 657 22.51 -37.65 -0.31
N ARG A 658 21.60 -37.62 0.67
CA ARG A 658 21.78 -38.21 2.00
C ARG A 658 21.89 -39.73 1.93
N VAL A 659 21.06 -40.39 1.12
CA VAL A 659 21.08 -41.85 0.95
C VAL A 659 22.39 -42.32 0.30
N VAL A 660 22.83 -41.68 -0.80
CA VAL A 660 24.11 -42.00 -1.47
C VAL A 660 25.31 -41.79 -0.54
N SER A 661 25.27 -40.72 0.26
CA SER A 661 26.38 -40.34 1.14
C SER A 661 26.48 -41.21 2.40
N MET A 662 25.53 -42.12 2.62
CA MET A 662 25.47 -43.04 3.77
C MET A 662 25.51 -44.52 3.34
N PRO A 663 26.59 -44.99 2.67
CA PRO A 663 26.66 -46.33 2.08
C PRO A 663 26.68 -47.49 3.10
N GLY A 664 26.91 -47.19 4.39
CA GLY A 664 26.94 -48.17 5.49
C GLY A 664 25.63 -48.30 6.28
N HIS A 665 24.63 -47.44 6.03
CA HIS A 665 23.33 -47.57 6.69
C HIS A 665 22.52 -48.68 6.02
N HIS A 666 22.39 -49.82 6.69
CA HIS A 666 21.47 -50.87 6.28
C HIS A 666 20.03 -50.41 6.53
N TYR A 667 19.37 -49.88 5.50
CA TYR A 667 17.92 -49.67 5.52
C TYR A 667 17.24 -51.04 5.69
N SER A 668 16.59 -51.27 6.83
CA SER A 668 15.93 -52.54 7.14
C SER A 668 14.80 -52.81 6.13
N TRP A 669 14.81 -54.00 5.53
CA TRP A 669 13.88 -54.41 4.49
C TRP A 669 12.44 -54.57 5.03
N GLY A 670 11.47 -54.00 4.32
CA GLY A 670 10.02 -54.03 4.61
C GLY A 670 9.31 -52.87 3.91
N ALA A 671 7.97 -52.79 4.00
CA ALA A 671 7.16 -51.70 3.45
C ALA A 671 7.48 -50.38 4.18
N VAL A 672 8.52 -49.68 3.70
CA VAL A 672 8.91 -48.36 4.21
C VAL A 672 8.16 -47.32 3.41
N LYS A 673 7.32 -46.56 4.11
CA LYS A 673 6.61 -45.42 3.52
C LYS A 673 7.57 -44.28 3.24
N PHE A 674 7.27 -43.44 2.25
CA PHE A 674 8.06 -42.25 1.94
C PHE A 674 8.24 -41.33 3.17
N SER A 675 7.18 -41.13 3.96
CA SER A 675 7.25 -40.35 5.20
C SER A 675 8.24 -40.92 6.23
N GLN A 676 8.37 -42.25 6.30
CA GLN A 676 9.36 -42.91 7.15
C GLN A 676 10.78 -42.71 6.61
N LEU A 677 10.97 -42.78 5.28
CA LEU A 677 12.25 -42.47 4.64
C LEU A 677 12.69 -41.03 4.94
N VAL A 678 11.78 -40.06 4.82
CA VAL A 678 12.05 -38.64 5.17
C VAL A 678 12.47 -38.52 6.62
N SER A 679 11.75 -39.17 7.54
CA SER A 679 12.09 -39.17 8.97
C SER A 679 13.48 -39.74 9.23
N ILE A 680 13.83 -40.88 8.60
CA ILE A 680 15.15 -41.50 8.73
C ILE A 680 16.26 -40.56 8.23
N VAL A 681 16.13 -40.03 7.01
CA VAL A 681 17.20 -39.19 6.43
C VAL A 681 17.31 -37.82 7.10
N SER A 682 16.21 -37.32 7.70
CA SER A 682 16.22 -36.08 8.49
C SER A 682 17.05 -36.22 9.77
N GLY A 683 17.16 -37.43 10.32
CA GLY A 683 18.01 -37.75 11.46
C GLY A 683 19.51 -37.79 11.17
N PHE A 684 19.92 -37.75 9.89
CA PHE A 684 21.34 -37.74 9.54
C PHE A 684 21.93 -36.33 9.73
N GLU A 685 22.91 -36.21 10.62
CA GLU A 685 23.65 -34.97 10.82
C GLU A 685 24.49 -34.61 9.60
N VAL A 686 24.50 -33.32 9.24
CA VAL A 686 25.33 -32.78 8.16
C VAL A 686 26.61 -32.22 8.77
N GLY A 687 27.77 -32.71 8.32
CA GLY A 687 29.06 -32.30 8.89
C GLY A 687 30.25 -33.02 8.24
N GLU A 688 31.46 -32.56 8.58
CA GLU A 688 32.69 -33.22 8.12
C GLU A 688 32.90 -34.52 8.90
N ASN A 689 33.30 -35.59 8.20
CA ASN A 689 33.62 -36.87 8.83
C ASN A 689 34.99 -36.78 9.51
N THR A 690 35.01 -36.75 10.84
CA THR A 690 36.21 -36.87 11.67
C THR A 690 36.47 -38.33 12.03
N ILE A 691 37.75 -38.70 12.14
CA ILE A 691 38.17 -40.08 12.46
C ILE A 691 37.62 -40.46 13.84
N GLY A 692 36.71 -41.43 13.91
CA GLY A 692 36.14 -41.96 15.15
C GLY A 692 34.70 -41.55 15.48
N GLU A 693 34.06 -40.71 14.65
CA GLU A 693 32.65 -40.32 14.80
C GLU A 693 31.69 -41.13 13.91
N SER A 694 30.41 -41.14 14.26
CA SER A 694 29.34 -41.65 13.40
C SER A 694 29.39 -40.97 12.02
N PRO A 695 29.13 -41.70 10.92
CA PRO A 695 29.15 -41.10 9.59
C PRO A 695 28.14 -39.96 9.48
N LYS A 696 28.60 -38.81 8.97
CA LYS A 696 27.84 -37.57 8.72
C LYS A 696 27.70 -37.32 7.22
N VAL A 697 26.61 -36.64 6.85
CA VAL A 697 26.34 -36.26 5.46
C VAL A 697 27.33 -35.14 5.10
N PRO A 698 28.15 -35.29 4.04
CA PRO A 698 29.12 -34.28 3.69
C PRO A 698 28.45 -32.94 3.36
N PRO A 699 28.92 -31.81 3.93
CA PRO A 699 28.33 -30.50 3.64
C PRO A 699 28.61 -30.12 2.19
N ILE A 700 27.62 -29.48 1.56
CA ILE A 700 27.80 -28.82 0.27
C ILE A 700 28.15 -27.36 0.57
N LYS A 701 29.33 -26.92 0.16
CA LYS A 701 29.83 -25.56 0.42
C LYS A 701 29.69 -24.68 -0.82
N VAL A 702 29.37 -23.41 -0.62
CA VAL A 702 29.37 -22.37 -1.65
C VAL A 702 30.23 -21.20 -1.19
N LEU A 703 30.88 -20.55 -2.16
CA LEU A 703 31.55 -19.28 -1.89
C LEU A 703 30.48 -18.20 -1.74
N GLN A 704 30.36 -17.64 -0.55
CA GLN A 704 29.52 -16.49 -0.26
C GLN A 704 30.42 -15.26 -0.06
N ALA A 705 30.03 -14.16 -0.69
CA ALA A 705 30.62 -12.86 -0.42
C ALA A 705 30.23 -12.42 0.99
N LYS A 706 31.22 -12.29 1.88
CA LYS A 706 31.03 -11.65 3.19
C LYS A 706 31.75 -10.33 3.23
N ASP A 707 31.00 -9.32 3.63
CA ASP A 707 31.55 -8.01 3.89
C ASP A 707 32.35 -8.03 5.20
N ILE A 708 33.65 -7.79 5.07
CA ILE A 708 34.57 -7.61 6.18
C ILE A 708 34.89 -6.12 6.29
N TYR A 709 34.47 -5.52 7.41
CA TYR A 709 34.67 -4.11 7.76
C TYR A 709 35.85 -3.92 8.74
N THR A 710 37.00 -4.55 8.48
CA THR A 710 38.16 -4.54 9.41
C THR A 710 39.24 -3.52 9.04
N LYS A 711 39.26 -3.01 7.81
CA LYS A 711 40.26 -2.03 7.37
C LYS A 711 39.77 -0.61 7.62
N VAL A 712 40.61 0.26 8.19
CA VAL A 712 40.31 1.69 8.33
C VAL A 712 40.35 2.36 6.95
N LEU A 713 39.26 3.04 6.56
CA LEU A 713 39.15 3.86 5.34
C LEU A 713 39.81 5.22 5.55
N ALA A 714 39.50 5.89 6.66
CA ALA A 714 40.06 7.17 7.06
C ALA A 714 39.97 7.33 8.59
N THR A 715 41.00 7.92 9.20
CA THR A 715 40.93 8.38 10.60
C THR A 715 40.44 9.83 10.66
N PRO A 716 39.87 10.28 11.80
CA PRO A 716 39.52 11.68 12.00
C PRO A 716 40.69 12.63 11.71
N GLU A 717 41.92 12.29 12.11
CA GLU A 717 43.12 13.10 11.89
C GLU A 717 43.45 13.26 10.40
N GLN A 718 43.25 12.20 9.59
CA GLN A 718 43.48 12.24 8.15
C GLN A 718 42.46 13.12 7.42
N ILE A 719 41.21 13.12 7.90
CA ILE A 719 40.15 14.01 7.36
C ILE A 719 40.45 15.46 7.75
N LEU A 720 40.84 15.70 9.02
CA LEU A 720 41.25 17.01 9.53
C LEU A 720 42.47 17.60 8.80
N ALA A 721 43.41 16.75 8.35
CA ALA A 721 44.65 17.17 7.69
C ALA A 721 44.49 17.54 6.20
N ARG A 722 43.35 17.26 5.58
CA ARG A 722 43.10 17.68 4.19
C ARG A 722 43.01 19.20 4.13
N LYS A 723 43.89 19.82 3.33
CA LYS A 723 43.76 21.24 2.97
C LYS A 723 42.39 21.44 2.29
N ARG A 724 41.57 22.32 2.85
CA ARG A 724 40.38 22.82 2.14
C ARG A 724 40.84 23.40 0.80
N PRO A 725 40.08 23.25 -0.30
CA PRO A 725 40.22 24.17 -1.40
C PRO A 725 40.11 25.57 -0.81
N GLU A 726 41.10 26.42 -1.06
CA GLU A 726 40.97 27.83 -0.68
C GLU A 726 39.67 28.32 -1.31
N HIS A 727 38.79 28.86 -0.47
CA HIS A 727 37.64 29.60 -0.96
C HIS A 727 38.24 30.81 -1.67
N ILE A 728 38.54 30.67 -2.96
CA ILE A 728 38.80 31.82 -3.81
C ILE A 728 37.46 32.53 -3.80
N PRO A 729 37.32 33.69 -3.13
CA PRO A 729 36.11 34.46 -3.32
C PRO A 729 36.03 34.68 -4.83
N LEU A 730 34.91 34.28 -5.44
CA LEU A 730 34.58 34.78 -6.76
C LEU A 730 34.71 36.29 -6.62
N VAL A 731 35.79 36.84 -7.18
CA VAL A 731 35.98 38.27 -7.25
C VAL A 731 34.76 38.72 -8.00
N ALA A 732 33.85 39.40 -7.31
CA ALA A 732 32.78 40.12 -7.96
C ALA A 732 33.49 40.92 -9.04
N THR A 733 33.26 40.55 -10.30
CA THR A 733 33.57 41.43 -11.42
C THR A 733 32.89 42.72 -11.02
N LYS A 734 33.71 43.73 -10.67
CA LYS A 734 33.21 45.09 -10.55
C LYS A 734 32.45 45.30 -11.85
N LEU A 735 31.13 45.50 -11.75
CA LEU A 735 30.39 46.13 -12.82
C LEU A 735 31.23 47.34 -13.20
N GLU A 736 31.88 47.27 -14.36
CA GLU A 736 32.34 48.47 -15.00
C GLU A 736 31.10 49.34 -15.05
N LYS A 737 31.18 50.52 -14.43
CA LYS A 737 30.23 51.58 -14.71
C LYS A 737 30.38 51.87 -16.20
N THR A 738 29.64 51.16 -17.04
CA THR A 738 29.31 51.65 -18.36
C THR A 738 28.44 52.87 -18.13
N SER A 739 29.11 54.02 -18.08
CA SER A 739 28.49 55.27 -18.46
C SER A 739 28.02 55.10 -19.90
N LEU A 740 26.75 54.73 -20.08
CA LEU A 740 25.89 55.08 -21.21
C LEU A 740 24.50 54.46 -21.00
N LEU A 741 23.58 55.37 -20.63
CA LEU A 741 22.10 55.27 -20.51
C LEU A 741 21.54 54.62 -19.24
#